data_AF-A0A521Y5S7-F1
#
_entry.id   AF-A0A521Y5S7-F1
#
_cell.length_a   1.000
_cell.length_b   1.000
_cell.length_c   1.000
_cell.angle_alpha   90.00
_cell.angle_beta   90.00
_cell.angle_gamma   90.00
#
_symmetry.space_group_name_H-M   'P 1'
#
loop_
_entity.id
_entity.type
_entity.pdbx_description
1 polymer ?
#
loop_
_entity_poly.entity_id
_entity_poly.type
_entity_poly.pdbx_seq_one_letter_code
_entity_poly.pdbx_strand_id
1 'polypeptide(L)'
;MAIEVKVPLLPESVSDAVVSTWHKKVGDPISQGENIVDLETDKVMLEVPAPADGVLKEIIKQTGSTVHSEELLAVIDTAAAASAKPAAVEQKPQVLQSVPASPSARRVAAEHDVDVSQVSGTGKGGRVMKENVMSFLDNQTPSVANVPVGARPEKRVPMTRIRARIAERLLEVTQTTAMLTTFNEINMQHVIDLRNRYKEKFEKVHKVRLGFMSFFVKACAEALKRSPVVNASLDGNDIVYHGYYDIGVAVSTERGLVVPVLRDADQMSMAEIEAKIAEYAEKARAGKLSLEEMQGGTFSITNGGVFGSLMATPLLNSPQCAILGMHKIQERPVAENGQVVIRPMMYVALSYDHRLIDGKESVTFLVTIKELLEDPTRLLLEVQPPMNLHEYQSKQLLAEYGLPVSRGEVAANVEQAVAIASTLSTPRWVVKAQVHAGGRGKAGGVKIVSTKEELAEVVRSLLGKHLVTYQTTAEGQPVNQVLIEEPCDIERELYLGAVIDRSKQRIVFMASTEGGVEIEKVAEEHPEKILTTVVDPLVGVQPYQGRQLAFALGLKGEQIKQFVQLLMGLGKMFKESDLSLLEINPLVITKQGQLLCLDAKITIDDNALYRQPTLRAMRDASQEDERENRARDWELNYIALDGDIGCMVNGAGLAMATMDMIKLHGGNPANFLDVGGGATKERVSEAFKIILSDTKVKAILINIFGGIVRCDLIAEGIMGAVAEVGTALPVVVRLEGNNAELGAKMLNDSKKQGLNIIAAESFTDAAKKVVQAAANVGV
;
A
#
# COMPACT_ATOMS: atom_id res chain seq x y z
N MET A 1 -2.03 33.06 -63.41
CA MET A 1 -0.90 32.09 -63.38
C MET A 1 -1.33 30.97 -62.44
N ALA A 2 -1.08 29.71 -62.79
CA ALA A 2 -1.44 28.58 -61.93
C ALA A 2 -0.40 28.42 -60.81
N ILE A 3 -0.84 28.41 -59.55
CA ILE A 3 -0.02 28.14 -58.37
C ILE A 3 -0.42 26.79 -57.79
N GLU A 4 0.58 25.97 -57.50
CA GLU A 4 0.43 24.67 -56.87
C GLU A 4 0.25 24.80 -55.35
N VAL A 5 -0.72 24.08 -54.80
CA VAL A 5 -0.92 23.91 -53.36
C VAL A 5 -0.41 22.52 -52.99
N LYS A 6 0.61 22.46 -52.12
CA LYS A 6 1.26 21.21 -51.71
C LYS A 6 1.02 20.91 -50.23
N VAL A 7 1.19 19.64 -49.87
CA VAL A 7 1.23 19.19 -48.46
C VAL A 7 2.42 19.85 -47.77
N PRO A 8 2.23 20.50 -46.61
CA PRO A 8 3.34 21.08 -45.85
C PRO A 8 4.29 19.98 -45.36
N LEU A 9 5.54 20.35 -45.08
CA LEU A 9 6.52 19.44 -44.47
C LEU A 9 5.97 18.78 -43.20
N LEU A 10 5.84 17.46 -43.23
CA LEU A 10 5.44 16.67 -42.07
C LEU A 10 6.63 16.47 -41.12
N PRO A 11 6.42 16.41 -39.78
CA PRO A 11 7.48 16.15 -38.81
C PRO A 11 8.17 14.80 -39.05
N GLU A 12 9.47 14.67 -38.72
CA GLU A 12 10.28 13.45 -38.97
C GLU A 12 9.69 12.13 -38.44
N SER A 13 8.75 12.20 -37.49
CA SER A 13 8.08 11.04 -36.90
C SER A 13 6.70 10.72 -37.51
N VAL A 14 6.33 11.36 -38.63
CA VAL A 14 5.06 11.19 -39.37
C VAL A 14 5.37 11.01 -40.86
N SER A 15 5.03 9.84 -41.41
CA SER A 15 5.38 9.46 -42.80
C SER A 15 4.42 10.00 -43.87
N ASP A 16 3.18 10.30 -43.50
CA ASP A 16 2.08 10.59 -44.42
C ASP A 16 0.89 11.26 -43.68
N ALA A 17 0.03 11.94 -44.43
CA ALA A 17 -1.20 12.56 -43.97
C ALA A 17 -2.38 12.15 -44.88
N VAL A 18 -3.62 12.34 -44.43
CA VAL A 18 -4.82 12.05 -45.24
C VAL A 18 -5.64 13.33 -45.41
N VAL A 19 -6.12 13.58 -46.63
CA VAL A 19 -6.99 14.73 -46.92
C VAL A 19 -8.33 14.57 -46.20
N SER A 20 -8.61 15.38 -45.19
CA SER A 20 -9.78 15.25 -44.32
C SER A 20 -10.99 16.02 -44.85
N THR A 21 -10.91 17.35 -44.93
CA THR A 21 -12.05 18.18 -45.37
C THR A 21 -11.58 19.31 -46.27
N TRP A 22 -12.19 19.43 -47.46
CA TRP A 22 -12.02 20.59 -48.32
C TRP A 22 -13.01 21.68 -47.93
N HIS A 23 -12.51 22.88 -47.63
CA HIS A 23 -13.32 24.04 -47.26
C HIS A 23 -13.76 24.86 -48.48
N LYS A 24 -13.21 24.55 -49.66
CA LYS A 24 -13.45 25.23 -50.93
C LYS A 24 -13.68 24.22 -52.04
N LYS A 25 -14.56 24.58 -52.99
CA LYS A 25 -14.84 23.79 -54.19
C LYS A 25 -14.14 24.39 -55.41
N VAL A 26 -13.95 23.58 -56.44
CA VAL A 26 -13.42 24.06 -57.72
C VAL A 26 -14.34 25.17 -58.25
N GLY A 27 -13.76 26.33 -58.56
CA GLY A 27 -14.45 27.56 -58.97
C GLY A 27 -14.65 28.59 -57.85
N ASP A 28 -14.41 28.25 -56.58
CA ASP A 28 -14.57 29.18 -55.47
C ASP A 28 -13.40 30.18 -55.38
N PRO A 29 -13.67 31.46 -55.04
CA PRO A 29 -12.63 32.42 -54.74
C PRO A 29 -11.96 32.08 -53.40
N ILE A 30 -10.63 32.23 -53.39
CA ILE A 30 -9.74 31.96 -52.26
C ILE A 30 -8.90 33.21 -51.99
N SER A 31 -8.82 33.61 -50.71
CA SER A 31 -7.88 34.66 -50.27
C SER A 31 -6.59 34.05 -49.72
N GLN A 32 -5.47 34.74 -49.88
CA GLN A 32 -4.18 34.32 -49.33
C GLN A 32 -4.28 34.13 -47.80
N GLY A 33 -3.77 33.01 -47.31
CA GLY A 33 -3.82 32.63 -45.88
C GLY A 33 -5.13 31.98 -45.44
N GLU A 34 -6.15 31.92 -46.29
CA GLU A 34 -7.41 31.23 -46.00
C GLU A 34 -7.19 29.71 -45.98
N ASN A 35 -7.67 29.01 -44.95
CA ASN A 35 -7.58 27.55 -44.89
C ASN A 35 -8.45 26.92 -45.97
N ILE A 36 -7.85 26.13 -46.85
CA ILE A 36 -8.52 25.53 -48.01
C ILE A 36 -8.76 24.03 -47.84
N VAL A 37 -7.92 23.35 -47.06
CA VAL A 37 -8.06 21.91 -46.79
C VAL A 37 -7.40 21.52 -45.47
N ASP A 38 -8.09 20.66 -44.71
CA ASP A 38 -7.54 20.05 -43.51
C ASP A 38 -6.91 18.69 -43.84
N LEU A 39 -5.71 18.44 -43.34
CA LEU A 39 -5.00 17.18 -43.42
C LEU A 39 -4.95 16.50 -42.05
N GLU A 40 -5.32 15.23 -42.00
CA GLU A 40 -5.29 14.42 -40.79
C GLU A 40 -4.03 13.54 -40.76
N THR A 41 -3.21 13.72 -39.72
CA THR A 41 -2.09 12.81 -39.43
C THR A 41 -2.45 11.88 -38.27
N ASP A 42 -1.58 10.92 -37.97
CA ASP A 42 -1.72 10.02 -36.82
C ASP A 42 -1.62 10.72 -35.46
N LYS A 43 -1.25 12.00 -35.43
CA LYS A 43 -1.02 12.77 -34.19
C LYS A 43 -1.86 14.05 -34.10
N VAL A 44 -2.04 14.78 -35.20
CA VAL A 44 -2.73 16.08 -35.23
C VAL A 44 -3.43 16.36 -36.56
N MET A 45 -4.40 17.27 -36.54
CA MET A 45 -4.95 17.88 -37.76
C MET A 45 -4.08 19.08 -38.16
N LEU A 46 -3.74 19.18 -39.44
CA LEU A 46 -2.94 20.24 -40.03
C LEU A 46 -3.81 21.03 -41.01
N GLU A 47 -3.89 22.34 -40.84
CA GLU A 47 -4.57 23.24 -41.77
C GLU A 47 -3.61 23.63 -42.91
N VAL A 48 -4.09 23.60 -44.16
CA VAL A 48 -3.31 24.03 -45.31
C VAL A 48 -3.86 25.36 -45.81
N PRO A 49 -3.21 26.49 -45.49
CA PRO A 49 -3.63 27.80 -45.95
C PRO A 49 -3.27 28.03 -47.42
N ALA A 50 -4.06 28.86 -48.10
CA ALA A 50 -3.83 29.22 -49.48
C ALA A 50 -2.58 30.09 -49.66
N PRO A 51 -1.68 29.77 -50.62
CA PRO A 51 -0.44 30.53 -50.81
C PRO A 51 -0.62 31.91 -51.45
N ALA A 52 -1.74 32.16 -52.16
CA ALA A 52 -2.04 33.44 -52.82
C ALA A 52 -3.55 33.62 -53.07
N ASP A 53 -3.97 34.87 -53.34
CA ASP A 53 -5.34 35.18 -53.80
C ASP A 53 -5.59 34.56 -55.20
N GLY A 54 -6.76 33.96 -55.39
CA GLY A 54 -7.08 33.29 -56.66
C GLY A 54 -8.42 32.59 -56.66
N VAL A 55 -8.63 31.73 -57.66
CA VAL A 55 -9.78 30.83 -57.74
C VAL A 55 -9.28 29.39 -57.73
N LEU A 56 -9.92 28.51 -56.95
CA LEU A 56 -9.54 27.09 -56.92
C LEU A 56 -9.83 26.45 -58.29
N LYS A 57 -8.80 26.15 -59.05
CA LYS A 57 -8.96 25.66 -60.43
C LYS A 57 -9.20 24.16 -60.49
N GLU A 58 -8.51 23.40 -59.66
CA GLU A 58 -8.57 21.94 -59.68
C GLU A 58 -8.15 21.35 -58.33
N ILE A 59 -8.84 20.30 -57.88
CA ILE A 59 -8.49 19.49 -56.71
C ILE A 59 -7.93 18.16 -57.21
N ILE A 60 -6.66 17.89 -56.91
CA ILE A 60 -5.93 16.72 -57.39
C ILE A 60 -6.06 15.55 -56.40
N LYS A 61 -6.09 15.85 -55.09
CA LYS A 61 -6.26 14.87 -54.02
C LYS A 61 -7.60 15.04 -53.33
N GLN A 62 -8.51 14.10 -53.59
CA GLN A 62 -9.85 14.11 -53.02
C GLN A 62 -9.84 13.74 -51.54
N THR A 63 -10.89 14.13 -50.80
CA THR A 63 -11.09 13.71 -49.41
C THR A 63 -10.94 12.19 -49.26
N GLY A 64 -10.15 11.76 -48.27
CA GLY A 64 -9.77 10.38 -48.01
C GLY A 64 -8.48 9.91 -48.68
N SER A 65 -7.83 10.74 -49.51
CA SER A 65 -6.56 10.38 -50.16
C SER A 65 -5.39 10.50 -49.19
N THR A 66 -4.53 9.47 -49.13
CA THR A 66 -3.21 9.55 -48.46
C THR A 66 -2.24 10.36 -49.30
N VAL A 67 -1.50 11.24 -48.64
CA VAL A 67 -0.56 12.20 -49.25
C VAL A 67 0.72 12.31 -48.41
N HIS A 68 1.85 12.49 -49.07
CA HIS A 68 3.16 12.66 -48.42
C HIS A 68 3.59 14.14 -48.41
N SER A 69 4.59 14.48 -47.59
CA SER A 69 5.20 15.82 -47.57
C SER A 69 5.53 16.31 -48.98
N GLU A 70 5.23 17.57 -49.28
CA GLU A 70 5.45 18.22 -50.58
C GLU A 70 4.63 17.66 -51.76
N GLU A 71 3.71 16.74 -51.53
CA GLU A 71 2.84 16.21 -52.58
C GLU A 71 1.75 17.22 -52.99
N LEU A 72 1.42 17.26 -54.27
CA LEU A 72 0.49 18.24 -54.84
C LEU A 72 -0.97 17.92 -54.48
N LEU A 73 -1.67 18.88 -53.86
CA LEU A 73 -3.07 18.76 -53.42
C LEU A 73 -4.06 19.40 -54.40
N ALA A 74 -3.76 20.61 -54.87
CA ALA A 74 -4.65 21.39 -55.73
C ALA A 74 -3.89 22.47 -56.52
N VAL A 75 -4.59 23.12 -57.45
CA VAL A 75 -4.07 24.22 -58.27
C VAL A 75 -4.99 25.43 -58.15
N ILE A 76 -4.41 26.61 -57.89
CA ILE A 76 -5.10 27.90 -57.80
C ILE A 76 -4.75 28.73 -59.05
N ASP A 77 -5.75 29.35 -59.69
CA ASP A 77 -5.50 30.34 -60.75
C ASP A 77 -5.55 31.76 -60.20
N THR A 78 -4.39 32.42 -60.21
CA THR A 78 -4.23 33.80 -59.73
C THR A 78 -4.59 34.85 -60.79
N ALA A 79 -4.81 34.47 -62.06
CA ALA A 79 -5.22 35.43 -63.09
C ALA A 79 -6.69 35.88 -62.93
N ALA A 80 -7.51 35.06 -62.26
CA ALA A 80 -8.92 35.36 -62.00
C ALA A 80 -9.15 36.34 -60.83
N ALA A 81 -8.16 36.53 -59.95
CA ALA A 81 -8.26 37.43 -58.79
C ALA A 81 -8.26 38.92 -59.14
N ALA A 82 -7.85 39.30 -60.37
CA ALA A 82 -7.76 40.70 -60.79
C ALA A 82 -9.11 41.39 -61.10
N SER A 83 -10.25 40.73 -60.82
CA SER A 83 -11.57 41.26 -61.19
C SER A 83 -12.66 41.08 -60.14
N ALA A 84 -12.37 41.26 -58.84
CA ALA A 84 -13.44 41.58 -57.87
C ALA A 84 -12.89 42.06 -56.51
N LYS A 85 -13.06 43.36 -56.23
CA LYS A 85 -13.20 43.92 -54.87
C LYS A 85 -14.44 44.85 -54.86
N PRO A 86 -15.04 45.15 -53.70
CA PRO A 86 -16.43 44.77 -53.42
C PRO A 86 -17.40 45.96 -53.41
N ALA A 87 -18.68 45.69 -53.68
CA ALA A 87 -19.77 46.64 -53.45
C ALA A 87 -20.96 45.95 -52.78
N ALA A 88 -21.58 46.69 -51.87
CA ALA A 88 -22.63 46.26 -50.98
C ALA A 88 -24.05 46.44 -51.56
N VAL A 89 -24.98 45.70 -50.96
CA VAL A 89 -26.42 45.94 -50.77
C VAL A 89 -27.43 45.32 -51.78
N GLU A 90 -28.24 44.43 -51.18
CA GLU A 90 -29.66 44.05 -51.41
C GLU A 90 -30.16 43.11 -52.53
N GLN A 91 -30.79 42.04 -52.01
CA GLN A 91 -32.05 41.39 -52.42
C GLN A 91 -32.13 40.55 -53.72
N LYS A 92 -32.01 39.22 -53.58
CA LYS A 92 -33.14 38.24 -53.49
C LYS A 92 -32.60 36.82 -53.75
N PRO A 93 -32.85 35.82 -52.88
CA PRO A 93 -32.50 34.44 -53.20
C PRO A 93 -33.54 33.83 -54.15
N GLN A 94 -33.09 33.40 -55.33
CA GLN A 94 -33.81 32.44 -56.16
C GLN A 94 -33.62 31.03 -55.57
N VAL A 95 -34.66 30.62 -54.86
CA VAL A 95 -35.21 29.28 -54.67
C VAL A 95 -34.40 28.10 -55.24
N LEU A 96 -33.56 27.51 -54.40
CA LEU A 96 -33.57 26.06 -54.20
C LEU A 96 -34.42 25.83 -52.94
N GLN A 97 -35.49 25.05 -53.04
CA GLN A 97 -36.49 24.87 -51.99
C GLN A 97 -35.88 24.29 -50.70
N SER A 98 -35.31 25.16 -49.85
CA SER A 98 -34.95 24.82 -48.48
C SER A 98 -36.20 24.97 -47.62
N VAL A 99 -36.66 23.88 -47.01
CA VAL A 99 -37.76 23.92 -46.05
C VAL A 99 -37.42 24.91 -44.92
N PRO A 100 -38.28 25.89 -44.59
CA PRO A 100 -37.96 26.88 -43.56
C PRO A 100 -37.87 26.17 -42.21
N ALA A 101 -36.74 26.25 -41.52
CA ALA A 101 -36.54 25.62 -40.21
C ALA A 101 -35.90 26.58 -39.22
N SER A 102 -36.30 26.52 -37.96
CA SER A 102 -35.69 27.31 -36.89
C SER A 102 -34.22 26.89 -36.64
N PRO A 103 -33.33 27.78 -36.15
CA PRO A 103 -31.93 27.42 -35.86
C PRO A 103 -31.80 26.25 -34.87
N SER A 104 -32.70 26.20 -33.89
CA SER A 104 -32.82 25.09 -32.95
C SER A 104 -33.26 23.78 -33.61
N ALA A 105 -34.17 23.83 -34.59
CA ALA A 105 -34.58 22.65 -35.35
C ALA A 105 -33.47 22.12 -36.25
N ARG A 106 -32.69 23.00 -36.91
CA ARG A 106 -31.54 22.57 -37.72
C ARG A 106 -30.42 21.94 -36.89
N ARG A 107 -30.15 22.48 -35.70
CA ARG A 107 -29.13 21.91 -34.80
C ARG A 107 -29.53 20.51 -34.34
N VAL A 108 -30.77 20.33 -33.87
CA VAL A 108 -31.26 19.02 -33.41
C VAL A 108 -31.35 18.02 -34.57
N ALA A 109 -31.75 18.48 -35.75
CA ALA A 109 -31.79 17.64 -36.95
C ALA A 109 -30.39 17.21 -37.41
N ALA A 110 -29.37 18.09 -37.33
CA ALA A 110 -27.98 17.74 -37.64
C ALA A 110 -27.35 16.80 -36.60
N GLU A 111 -27.69 16.98 -35.32
CA GLU A 111 -27.24 16.09 -34.23
C GLU A 111 -27.81 14.66 -34.34
N HIS A 112 -28.99 14.51 -34.96
CA HIS A 112 -29.68 13.22 -35.12
C HIS A 112 -29.73 12.74 -36.59
N ASP A 113 -28.98 13.38 -37.48
CA ASP A 113 -28.88 13.06 -38.92
C ASP A 113 -30.25 13.01 -39.66
N VAL A 114 -31.18 13.89 -39.27
CA VAL A 114 -32.53 14.02 -39.83
C VAL A 114 -32.56 15.08 -40.93
N ASP A 115 -33.04 14.71 -42.12
CA ASP A 115 -33.30 15.70 -43.16
C ASP A 115 -34.56 16.51 -42.82
N VAL A 116 -34.36 17.81 -42.61
CA VAL A 116 -35.40 18.77 -42.24
C VAL A 116 -36.48 18.91 -43.32
N SER A 117 -36.19 18.50 -44.55
CA SER A 117 -37.17 18.47 -45.64
C SER A 117 -38.30 17.45 -45.44
N GLN A 118 -38.07 16.44 -44.60
CA GLN A 118 -39.03 15.35 -44.31
C GLN A 118 -39.93 15.64 -43.12
N VAL A 119 -39.66 16.72 -42.38
CA VAL A 119 -40.37 17.08 -41.17
C VAL A 119 -41.47 18.10 -41.48
N SER A 120 -42.72 17.76 -41.18
CA SER A 120 -43.84 18.69 -41.37
C SER A 120 -43.79 19.82 -40.33
N GLY A 121 -43.61 21.07 -40.79
CA GLY A 121 -43.49 22.24 -39.95
C GLY A 121 -44.84 22.83 -39.53
N THR A 122 -45.02 23.05 -38.22
CA THR A 122 -46.26 23.63 -37.65
C THR A 122 -46.15 25.13 -37.33
N GLY A 123 -44.96 25.72 -37.49
CA GLY A 123 -44.73 27.14 -37.25
C GLY A 123 -45.35 28.05 -38.31
N LYS A 124 -45.56 29.31 -37.96
CA LYS A 124 -46.12 30.35 -38.85
C LYS A 124 -45.39 30.37 -40.21
N GLY A 125 -46.12 30.07 -41.29
CA GLY A 125 -45.57 29.95 -42.65
C GLY A 125 -44.99 28.57 -43.02
N GLY A 126 -45.38 27.49 -42.33
CA GLY A 126 -44.92 26.12 -42.61
C GLY A 126 -43.52 25.82 -42.08
N ARG A 127 -43.05 26.58 -41.08
CA ARG A 127 -41.68 26.49 -40.56
C ARG A 127 -41.52 25.30 -39.59
N VAL A 128 -40.46 24.52 -39.77
CA VAL A 128 -40.10 23.40 -38.90
C VAL A 128 -39.50 23.93 -37.59
N MET A 129 -40.19 23.63 -36.48
CA MET A 129 -39.76 23.95 -35.12
C MET A 129 -39.08 22.74 -34.46
N LYS A 130 -38.35 22.98 -33.36
CA LYS A 130 -37.63 21.92 -32.63
C LYS A 130 -38.58 20.78 -32.24
N GLU A 131 -39.78 21.12 -31.78
CA GLU A 131 -40.82 20.14 -31.44
C GLU A 131 -41.22 19.25 -32.62
N ASN A 132 -41.22 19.77 -33.87
CA ASN A 132 -41.58 18.97 -35.04
C ASN A 132 -40.51 17.94 -35.40
N VAL A 133 -39.23 18.27 -35.21
CA VAL A 133 -38.11 17.32 -35.40
C VAL A 133 -38.16 16.23 -34.34
N MET A 134 -38.46 16.59 -33.08
CA MET A 134 -38.62 15.62 -31.99
C MET A 134 -39.85 14.72 -32.21
N SER A 135 -41.00 15.27 -32.62
CA SER A 135 -42.19 14.46 -32.94
C SER A 135 -42.03 13.61 -34.20
N PHE A 136 -41.20 14.04 -35.17
CA PHE A 136 -40.84 13.23 -36.32
C PHE A 136 -39.93 12.05 -35.93
N LEU A 137 -39.01 12.27 -34.98
CA LEU A 137 -38.20 11.21 -34.38
C LEU A 137 -39.07 10.23 -33.57
N ASP A 138 -40.05 10.72 -32.80
CA ASP A 138 -40.99 9.86 -32.06
C ASP A 138 -41.92 9.07 -33.00
N ASN A 139 -42.31 9.65 -34.15
CA ASN A 139 -43.12 8.95 -35.18
C ASN A 139 -42.29 8.08 -36.14
N GLN A 140 -40.95 8.15 -36.10
CA GLN A 140 -40.06 7.17 -36.75
C GLN A 140 -39.90 5.88 -35.93
N THR A 141 -40.68 5.71 -34.85
CA THR A 141 -40.98 4.38 -34.35
C THR A 141 -41.77 3.63 -35.43
N PRO A 142 -41.30 2.50 -35.97
CA PRO A 142 -41.92 1.91 -37.14
C PRO A 142 -43.37 1.50 -36.86
N SER A 143 -44.30 2.01 -37.67
CA SER A 143 -45.56 1.34 -37.92
C SER A 143 -45.24 -0.09 -38.36
N VAL A 144 -45.78 -1.05 -37.61
CA VAL A 144 -45.64 -2.49 -37.83
C VAL A 144 -46.41 -2.88 -39.10
N ALA A 145 -45.87 -2.56 -40.28
CA ALA A 145 -46.42 -2.98 -41.55
C ALA A 145 -45.29 -3.22 -42.56
N ASN A 146 -45.08 -4.52 -42.84
CA ASN A 146 -44.20 -5.09 -43.87
C ASN A 146 -42.68 -4.95 -43.67
N VAL A 147 -42.14 -5.65 -42.68
CA VAL A 147 -40.78 -6.22 -42.75
C VAL A 147 -40.95 -7.70 -43.13
N PRO A 148 -40.25 -8.24 -44.15
CA PRO A 148 -40.19 -9.68 -44.34
C PRO A 148 -39.57 -10.26 -43.08
N VAL A 149 -40.30 -11.13 -42.39
CA VAL A 149 -39.86 -11.79 -41.15
C VAL A 149 -38.53 -12.50 -41.43
N GLY A 150 -37.39 -11.87 -41.06
CA GLY A 150 -36.07 -12.49 -41.18
C GLY A 150 -34.80 -11.61 -41.21
N ALA A 151 -34.82 -10.36 -41.69
CA ALA A 151 -33.56 -9.60 -41.87
C ALA A 151 -33.30 -8.56 -40.76
N ARG A 152 -32.19 -8.72 -40.02
CA ARG A 152 -31.70 -7.78 -39.00
C ARG A 152 -30.93 -6.63 -39.68
N PRO A 153 -31.17 -5.34 -39.36
CA PRO A 153 -30.44 -4.23 -39.98
C PRO A 153 -28.95 -4.22 -39.53
N GLU A 154 -28.02 -4.08 -40.48
CA GLU A 154 -26.57 -3.96 -40.26
C GLU A 154 -26.01 -2.65 -40.88
N LYS A 155 -25.10 -1.95 -40.18
CA LYS A 155 -24.39 -0.75 -40.67
C LYS A 155 -22.88 -0.94 -40.48
N ARG A 156 -22.09 -0.71 -41.53
CA ARG A 156 -20.61 -0.80 -41.51
C ARG A 156 -20.01 0.61 -41.53
N VAL A 157 -19.08 0.89 -40.60
CA VAL A 157 -18.34 2.15 -40.51
C VAL A 157 -16.84 1.82 -40.37
N PRO A 158 -15.96 2.38 -41.20
CA PRO A 158 -14.51 2.16 -41.08
C PRO A 158 -13.96 2.78 -39.79
N MET A 159 -12.91 2.18 -39.20
CA MET A 159 -12.22 2.78 -38.05
C MET A 159 -11.46 4.03 -38.47
N THR A 160 -11.51 5.09 -37.66
CA THR A 160 -10.61 6.24 -37.78
C THR A 160 -9.15 5.82 -37.53
N ARG A 161 -8.16 6.55 -38.06
CA ARG A 161 -6.73 6.23 -37.89
C ARG A 161 -6.30 6.15 -36.41
N ILE A 162 -6.74 7.11 -35.59
CA ILE A 162 -6.51 7.09 -34.13
C ILE A 162 -7.08 5.81 -33.49
N ARG A 163 -8.31 5.43 -33.85
CA ARG A 163 -8.95 4.21 -33.36
C ARG A 163 -8.21 2.94 -33.79
N ALA A 164 -7.72 2.90 -35.02
CA ALA A 164 -6.91 1.79 -35.53
C ALA A 164 -5.59 1.67 -34.75
N ARG A 165 -4.90 2.80 -34.50
CA ARG A 165 -3.63 2.79 -33.74
C ARG A 165 -3.80 2.41 -32.27
N ILE A 166 -4.89 2.86 -31.64
CA ILE A 166 -5.26 2.38 -30.29
C ILE A 166 -5.48 0.87 -30.32
N ALA A 167 -6.19 0.34 -31.32
CA ALA A 167 -6.43 -1.09 -31.44
C ALA A 167 -5.13 -1.90 -31.60
N GLU A 168 -4.18 -1.43 -32.42
CA GLU A 168 -2.85 -2.04 -32.56
C GLU A 168 -2.09 -2.09 -31.22
N ARG A 169 -2.02 -0.96 -30.49
CA ARG A 169 -1.33 -0.90 -29.19
C ARG A 169 -1.98 -1.79 -28.13
N LEU A 170 -3.31 -1.81 -28.06
CA LEU A 170 -4.02 -2.67 -27.10
C LEU A 170 -3.76 -4.15 -27.41
N LEU A 171 -3.71 -4.53 -28.69
CA LEU A 171 -3.38 -5.89 -29.09
C LEU A 171 -1.92 -6.24 -28.76
N GLU A 172 -0.98 -5.32 -29.02
CA GLU A 172 0.44 -5.49 -28.70
C GLU A 172 0.65 -5.78 -27.20
N VAL A 173 0.04 -5.01 -26.30
CA VAL A 173 0.13 -5.25 -24.85
C VAL A 173 -0.36 -6.65 -24.48
N THR A 174 -1.47 -7.11 -25.05
CA THR A 174 -2.02 -8.45 -24.76
C THR A 174 -1.16 -9.59 -25.31
N GLN A 175 -0.42 -9.37 -26.40
CA GLN A 175 0.43 -10.39 -27.02
C GLN A 175 1.82 -10.46 -26.38
N THR A 176 2.29 -9.35 -25.81
CA THR A 176 3.66 -9.22 -25.31
C THR A 176 3.79 -9.39 -23.80
N THR A 177 2.70 -9.47 -23.05
CA THR A 177 2.71 -9.60 -21.58
C THR A 177 2.05 -10.91 -21.12
N ALA A 178 2.50 -11.48 -20.00
CA ALA A 178 1.77 -12.58 -19.34
C ALA A 178 0.75 -11.99 -18.36
N MET A 179 -0.21 -11.23 -18.88
CA MET A 179 -1.08 -10.42 -18.05
C MET A 179 -2.10 -11.28 -17.29
N LEU A 180 -2.12 -11.11 -15.97
CA LEU A 180 -3.10 -11.68 -15.06
C LEU A 180 -3.76 -10.56 -14.27
N THR A 181 -4.97 -10.84 -13.78
CA THR A 181 -5.72 -9.88 -12.96
C THR A 181 -6.16 -10.57 -11.68
N THR A 182 -5.84 -9.96 -10.54
CA THR A 182 -6.42 -10.33 -9.24
C THR A 182 -7.40 -9.26 -8.79
N PHE A 183 -8.42 -9.67 -8.04
CA PHE A 183 -9.53 -8.80 -7.64
C PHE A 183 -9.67 -8.81 -6.13
N ASN A 184 -10.11 -7.68 -5.59
CA ASN A 184 -10.54 -7.57 -4.22
C ASN A 184 -11.73 -6.61 -4.14
N GLU A 185 -12.44 -6.61 -3.01
CA GLU A 185 -13.44 -5.58 -2.72
C GLU A 185 -13.03 -4.77 -1.50
N ILE A 186 -13.37 -3.48 -1.50
CA ILE A 186 -13.01 -2.52 -0.46
C ILE A 186 -14.30 -1.92 0.07
N ASN A 187 -14.47 -1.96 1.39
CA ASN A 187 -15.46 -1.15 2.08
C ASN A 187 -14.97 0.30 2.15
N MET A 188 -15.62 1.17 1.38
CA MET A 188 -15.26 2.59 1.31
C MET A 188 -15.82 3.42 2.47
N GLN A 189 -16.59 2.83 3.39
CA GLN A 189 -17.29 3.54 4.46
C GLN A 189 -16.33 4.40 5.29
N HIS A 190 -15.18 3.86 5.73
CA HIS A 190 -14.24 4.61 6.58
C HIS A 190 -13.61 5.80 5.86
N VAL A 191 -13.24 5.66 4.59
CA VAL A 191 -12.77 6.78 3.75
C VAL A 191 -13.88 7.80 3.56
N ILE A 192 -15.11 7.35 3.29
CA ILE A 192 -16.29 8.21 3.13
C ILE A 192 -16.59 8.99 4.42
N ASP A 193 -16.51 8.35 5.57
CA ASP A 193 -16.76 8.96 6.88
C ASP A 193 -15.68 9.98 7.22
N LEU A 194 -14.41 9.63 7.02
CA LEU A 194 -13.28 10.53 7.21
C LEU A 194 -13.40 11.75 6.29
N ARG A 195 -13.70 11.52 5.01
CA ARG A 195 -13.96 12.57 4.03
C ARG A 195 -15.13 13.44 4.44
N ASN A 196 -16.26 12.87 4.86
CA ASN A 196 -17.42 13.63 5.29
C ASN A 196 -17.14 14.51 6.51
N ARG A 197 -16.33 14.00 7.46
CA ARG A 197 -15.92 14.74 8.65
C ARG A 197 -15.04 15.96 8.34
N TYR A 198 -14.18 15.87 7.33
CA TYR A 198 -13.16 16.89 7.08
C TYR A 198 -13.27 17.66 5.75
N LYS A 199 -14.08 17.22 4.78
CA LYS A 199 -14.15 17.80 3.42
C LYS A 199 -14.34 19.32 3.39
N GLU A 200 -15.21 19.87 4.23
CA GLU A 200 -15.49 21.32 4.25
C GLU A 200 -14.31 22.11 4.82
N LYS A 201 -13.69 21.61 5.90
CA LYS A 201 -12.50 22.23 6.49
C LYS A 201 -11.33 22.14 5.51
N PHE A 202 -11.17 21.00 4.87
CA PHE A 202 -10.13 20.75 3.87
C PHE A 202 -10.26 21.71 2.68
N GLU A 203 -11.46 21.85 2.10
CA GLU A 203 -11.71 22.77 0.97
C GLU A 203 -11.50 24.24 1.38
N LYS A 204 -11.88 24.60 2.61
CA LYS A 204 -11.64 25.95 3.13
C LYS A 204 -10.16 26.30 3.24
N VAL A 205 -9.34 25.35 3.73
CA VAL A 205 -7.89 25.52 3.96
C VAL A 205 -7.12 25.43 2.65
N HIS A 206 -7.35 24.39 1.86
CA HIS A 206 -6.52 24.04 0.70
C HIS A 206 -7.09 24.51 -0.65
N LYS A 207 -8.30 25.07 -0.68
CA LYS A 207 -9.00 25.54 -1.91
C LYS A 207 -9.23 24.47 -2.96
N VAL A 208 -9.12 23.20 -2.58
CA VAL A 208 -9.41 22.03 -3.41
C VAL A 208 -10.29 21.07 -2.63
N ARG A 209 -11.19 20.38 -3.33
CA ARG A 209 -12.08 19.40 -2.71
C ARG A 209 -11.30 18.15 -2.32
N LEU A 210 -11.56 17.62 -1.13
CA LEU A 210 -11.10 16.31 -0.74
C LEU A 210 -11.85 15.27 -1.58
N GLY A 211 -11.18 14.64 -2.53
CA GLY A 211 -11.70 13.56 -3.36
C GLY A 211 -11.41 12.19 -2.75
N PHE A 212 -11.66 11.14 -3.54
CA PHE A 212 -11.22 9.78 -3.19
C PHE A 212 -9.83 9.48 -3.75
N MET A 213 -9.43 10.18 -4.82
CA MET A 213 -8.21 9.83 -5.55
C MET A 213 -6.97 10.02 -4.69
N SER A 214 -6.91 11.04 -3.82
CA SER A 214 -5.78 11.23 -2.91
C SER A 214 -5.57 10.05 -1.96
N PHE A 215 -6.65 9.39 -1.52
CA PHE A 215 -6.56 8.19 -0.68
C PHE A 215 -5.97 7.02 -1.45
N PHE A 216 -6.45 6.77 -2.67
CA PHE A 216 -5.94 5.68 -3.51
C PHE A 216 -4.51 5.92 -3.96
N VAL A 217 -4.16 7.14 -4.37
CA VAL A 217 -2.79 7.49 -4.75
C VAL A 217 -1.84 7.28 -3.56
N LYS A 218 -2.24 7.69 -2.35
CA LYS A 218 -1.44 7.45 -1.13
C LYS A 218 -1.33 5.98 -0.76
N ALA A 219 -2.43 5.23 -0.82
CA ALA A 219 -2.42 3.80 -0.55
C ALA A 219 -1.55 3.04 -1.57
N CYS A 220 -1.62 3.40 -2.86
CA CYS A 220 -0.77 2.83 -3.89
C CYS A 220 0.71 3.18 -3.66
N ALA A 221 1.04 4.44 -3.41
CA ALA A 221 2.42 4.85 -3.13
C ALA A 221 3.02 4.08 -1.95
N GLU A 222 2.24 3.91 -0.87
CA GLU A 222 2.66 3.15 0.30
C GLU A 222 2.78 1.63 0.03
N ALA A 223 1.85 1.05 -0.73
CA ALA A 223 1.94 -0.35 -1.14
C ALA A 223 3.13 -0.59 -2.10
N LEU A 224 3.45 0.36 -2.98
CA LEU A 224 4.59 0.26 -3.92
C LEU A 224 5.93 0.30 -3.18
N LYS A 225 6.03 1.04 -2.06
CA LYS A 225 7.19 1.00 -1.17
C LYS A 225 7.41 -0.38 -0.57
N ARG A 226 6.33 -1.08 -0.23
CA ARG A 226 6.36 -2.42 0.39
C ARG A 226 6.63 -3.53 -0.62
N SER A 227 6.21 -3.34 -1.88
CA SER A 227 6.43 -4.28 -2.99
C SER A 227 7.12 -3.59 -4.18
N PRO A 228 8.45 -3.34 -4.11
CA PRO A 228 9.18 -2.61 -5.16
C PRO A 228 9.09 -3.26 -6.54
N VAL A 229 8.92 -4.58 -6.62
CA VAL A 229 8.75 -5.33 -7.88
C VAL A 229 7.48 -4.93 -8.63
N VAL A 230 6.44 -4.50 -7.93
CA VAL A 230 5.18 -4.03 -8.55
C VAL A 230 5.36 -2.64 -9.18
N ASN A 231 6.32 -1.86 -8.67
CA ASN A 231 6.68 -0.55 -9.23
C ASN A 231 7.68 -0.66 -10.38
N ALA A 232 8.24 -1.84 -10.68
CA ALA A 232 9.27 -2.04 -11.70
C ALA A 232 8.68 -2.18 -13.12
N SER A 233 9.54 -2.06 -14.13
CA SER A 233 9.21 -2.27 -15.55
C SER A 233 10.18 -3.25 -16.22
N LEU A 234 9.75 -3.86 -17.33
CA LEU A 234 10.61 -4.69 -18.18
C LEU A 234 11.14 -3.87 -19.36
N ASP A 235 12.46 -3.91 -19.57
CA ASP A 235 13.11 -3.37 -20.78
C ASP A 235 13.95 -4.47 -21.44
N GLY A 236 13.43 -5.05 -22.51
CA GLY A 236 14.02 -6.24 -23.14
C GLY A 236 14.09 -7.42 -22.17
N ASN A 237 15.31 -7.81 -21.78
CA ASN A 237 15.57 -8.88 -20.81
C ASN A 237 15.91 -8.35 -19.40
N ASP A 238 15.93 -7.03 -19.22
CA ASP A 238 16.31 -6.40 -17.97
C ASP A 238 15.07 -5.99 -17.16
N ILE A 239 15.19 -6.09 -15.84
CA ILE A 239 14.20 -5.56 -14.89
C ILE A 239 14.70 -4.20 -14.42
N VAL A 240 13.90 -3.16 -14.66
CA VAL A 240 14.18 -1.79 -14.23
C VAL A 240 13.38 -1.49 -12.98
N TYR A 241 14.06 -1.42 -11.83
CA TYR A 241 13.47 -0.98 -10.57
C TYR A 241 13.51 0.54 -10.46
N HIS A 242 12.39 1.13 -10.06
CA HIS A 242 12.24 2.58 -9.93
C HIS A 242 12.26 2.97 -8.45
N GLY A 243 13.15 3.89 -8.08
CA GLY A 243 13.27 4.47 -6.73
C GLY A 243 12.34 5.68 -6.48
N TYR A 244 11.42 5.92 -7.41
CA TYR A 244 10.43 7.00 -7.38
C TYR A 244 9.04 6.43 -7.68
N TYR A 245 7.99 7.14 -7.28
CA TYR A 245 6.61 6.65 -7.32
C TYR A 245 5.74 7.54 -8.22
N ASP A 246 5.93 7.37 -9.52
CA ASP A 246 5.25 8.17 -10.54
C ASP A 246 3.95 7.49 -10.97
N ILE A 247 2.82 7.98 -10.44
CA ILE A 247 1.52 7.34 -10.58
C ILE A 247 0.71 8.02 -11.69
N GLY A 248 0.47 7.29 -12.78
CA GLY A 248 -0.47 7.66 -13.82
C GLY A 248 -1.92 7.62 -13.32
N VAL A 249 -2.72 8.66 -13.59
CA VAL A 249 -4.14 8.70 -13.23
C VAL A 249 -4.98 8.91 -14.48
N ALA A 250 -5.79 7.92 -14.82
CA ALA A 250 -6.60 7.99 -16.04
C ALA A 250 -7.70 9.05 -15.95
N VAL A 251 -7.79 9.89 -16.98
CA VAL A 251 -8.75 10.97 -17.15
C VAL A 251 -9.52 10.76 -18.44
N SER A 252 -10.85 10.83 -18.37
CA SER A 252 -11.72 10.70 -19.55
C SER A 252 -12.03 12.05 -20.20
N THR A 253 -12.02 12.05 -21.53
CA THR A 253 -12.39 13.18 -22.39
C THR A 253 -13.33 12.71 -23.51
N GLU A 254 -13.97 13.64 -24.21
CA GLU A 254 -14.80 13.33 -25.40
C GLU A 254 -14.03 12.63 -26.53
N ARG A 255 -12.70 12.80 -26.56
CA ARG A 255 -11.80 12.20 -27.56
C ARG A 255 -11.23 10.85 -27.12
N GLY A 256 -11.50 10.43 -25.89
CA GLY A 256 -10.98 9.18 -25.32
C GLY A 256 -10.32 9.34 -23.95
N LEU A 257 -9.70 8.27 -23.49
CA LEU A 257 -9.00 8.20 -22.20
C LEU A 257 -7.53 8.61 -22.38
N VAL A 258 -7.03 9.46 -21.48
CA VAL A 258 -5.62 9.87 -21.39
C VAL A 258 -5.12 9.61 -19.97
N VAL A 259 -3.81 9.35 -19.78
CA VAL A 259 -3.23 8.97 -18.48
C VAL A 259 -2.09 9.92 -18.14
N PRO A 260 -2.39 11.13 -17.60
CA PRO A 260 -1.37 12.01 -17.06
C PRO A 260 -0.71 11.44 -15.80
N VAL A 261 0.55 11.81 -15.53
CA VAL A 261 1.39 11.25 -14.47
C VAL A 261 1.58 12.24 -13.32
N LEU A 262 1.30 11.79 -12.10
CA LEU A 262 1.68 12.47 -10.87
C LEU A 262 3.12 12.06 -10.52
N ARG A 263 4.04 13.02 -10.53
CA ARG A 263 5.46 12.79 -10.19
C ARG A 263 5.66 12.76 -8.68
N ASP A 264 6.48 11.82 -8.21
CA ASP A 264 6.83 11.68 -6.78
C ASP A 264 5.59 11.67 -5.87
N ALA A 265 4.58 10.87 -6.26
CA ALA A 265 3.26 10.89 -5.63
C ALA A 265 3.30 10.53 -4.13
N ASP A 266 4.35 9.85 -3.69
CA ASP A 266 4.58 9.53 -2.28
C ASP A 266 4.94 10.78 -1.45
N GLN A 267 5.56 11.79 -2.05
CA GLN A 267 5.94 13.06 -1.42
C GLN A 267 4.81 14.10 -1.43
N MET A 268 3.86 13.98 -2.36
CA MET A 268 2.74 14.93 -2.48
C MET A 268 1.77 14.82 -1.30
N SER A 269 1.33 15.93 -0.73
CA SER A 269 0.19 15.95 0.20
C SER A 269 -1.12 15.54 -0.50
N MET A 270 -2.15 15.14 0.26
CA MET A 270 -3.47 14.85 -0.31
C MET A 270 -4.06 16.05 -1.08
N ALA A 271 -3.76 17.28 -0.63
CA ALA A 271 -4.22 18.50 -1.29
C ALA A 271 -3.54 18.71 -2.65
N GLU A 272 -2.23 18.48 -2.73
CA GLU A 272 -1.47 18.57 -3.99
C GLU A 272 -1.94 17.51 -4.99
N ILE A 273 -2.21 16.28 -4.52
CA ILE A 273 -2.73 15.22 -5.38
C ILE A 273 -4.08 15.62 -5.99
N GLU A 274 -5.05 16.05 -5.18
CA GLU A 274 -6.37 16.46 -5.70
C GLU A 274 -6.27 17.66 -6.63
N ALA A 275 -5.43 18.65 -6.30
CA ALA A 275 -5.25 19.84 -7.12
C ALA A 275 -4.65 19.49 -8.49
N LYS A 276 -3.63 18.62 -8.52
CA LYS A 276 -2.95 18.22 -9.76
C LYS A 276 -3.84 17.37 -10.65
N ILE A 277 -4.64 16.45 -10.08
CA ILE A 277 -5.61 15.67 -10.84
C ILE A 277 -6.67 16.59 -11.47
N ALA A 278 -7.16 17.59 -10.73
CA ALA A 278 -8.12 18.56 -11.26
C ALA A 278 -7.52 19.39 -12.42
N GLU A 279 -6.28 19.88 -12.26
CA GLU A 279 -5.54 20.60 -13.30
C GLU A 279 -5.41 19.75 -14.58
N TYR A 280 -4.99 18.49 -14.44
CA TYR A 280 -4.86 17.58 -15.58
C TYR A 280 -6.20 17.27 -16.24
N ALA A 281 -7.29 17.17 -15.46
CA ALA A 281 -8.62 16.97 -16.02
C ALA A 281 -9.09 18.15 -16.89
N GLU A 282 -8.79 19.39 -16.47
CA GLU A 282 -9.08 20.58 -17.27
C GLU A 282 -8.21 20.65 -18.53
N LYS A 283 -6.90 20.41 -18.41
CA LYS A 283 -5.99 20.34 -19.55
C LYS A 283 -6.39 19.27 -20.56
N ALA A 284 -6.80 18.09 -20.09
CA ALA A 284 -7.23 16.98 -20.94
C ALA A 284 -8.46 17.36 -21.77
N ARG A 285 -9.50 17.95 -21.15
CA ARG A 285 -10.71 18.41 -21.85
C ARG A 285 -10.42 19.54 -22.84
N ALA A 286 -9.46 20.40 -22.52
CA ALA A 286 -9.01 21.48 -23.40
C ALA A 286 -8.07 21.01 -24.52
N GLY A 287 -7.63 19.74 -24.52
CA GLY A 287 -6.64 19.23 -25.46
C GLY A 287 -5.24 19.85 -25.29
N LYS A 288 -4.87 20.23 -24.06
CA LYS A 288 -3.63 20.97 -23.72
C LYS A 288 -2.64 20.17 -22.86
N LEU A 289 -2.84 18.87 -22.67
CA LEU A 289 -1.86 18.04 -21.96
C LEU A 289 -0.57 17.96 -22.78
N SER A 290 0.57 18.17 -22.12
CA SER A 290 1.88 18.04 -22.75
C SER A 290 2.29 16.56 -22.85
N LEU A 291 3.25 16.26 -23.72
CA LEU A 291 3.79 14.90 -23.84
C LEU A 291 4.49 14.45 -22.55
N GLU A 292 5.20 15.37 -21.90
CA GLU A 292 5.92 15.13 -20.64
C GLU A 292 4.97 14.76 -19.48
N GLU A 293 3.77 15.36 -19.47
CA GLU A 293 2.72 15.04 -18.50
C GLU A 293 2.13 13.65 -18.71
N MET A 294 2.33 13.02 -19.87
CA MET A 294 1.71 11.73 -20.24
C MET A 294 2.70 10.55 -20.28
N GLN A 295 3.99 10.77 -20.03
CA GLN A 295 5.04 9.75 -20.15
C GLN A 295 5.72 9.45 -18.82
N GLY A 296 6.41 8.31 -18.74
CA GLY A 296 7.33 7.99 -17.63
C GLY A 296 6.68 7.68 -16.28
N GLY A 297 5.40 7.31 -16.23
CA GLY A 297 4.81 6.75 -15.01
C GLY A 297 5.31 5.31 -14.77
N THR A 298 5.40 4.90 -13.51
CA THR A 298 5.82 3.55 -13.08
C THR A 298 4.63 2.65 -12.72
N PHE A 299 3.51 3.26 -12.33
CA PHE A 299 2.26 2.58 -11.99
C PHE A 299 1.07 3.40 -12.50
N SER A 300 -0.08 2.77 -12.76
CA SER A 300 -1.29 3.48 -13.18
C SER A 300 -2.50 3.16 -12.31
N ILE A 301 -3.40 4.14 -12.17
CA ILE A 301 -4.72 4.00 -11.61
C ILE A 301 -5.74 4.41 -12.68
N THR A 302 -6.71 3.54 -12.95
CA THR A 302 -7.84 3.83 -13.83
C THR A 302 -9.15 3.67 -13.08
N ASN A 303 -10.11 4.56 -13.32
CA ASN A 303 -11.38 4.58 -12.60
C ASN A 303 -12.55 4.39 -13.58
N GLY A 304 -12.94 3.14 -13.82
CA GLY A 304 -14.13 2.79 -14.60
C GLY A 304 -15.43 3.00 -13.82
N GLY A 305 -15.35 3.17 -12.49
CA GLY A 305 -16.49 3.33 -11.61
C GLY A 305 -17.33 4.58 -11.88
N VAL A 306 -16.70 5.65 -12.40
CA VAL A 306 -17.42 6.87 -12.80
C VAL A 306 -18.40 6.64 -13.94
N PHE A 307 -18.23 5.57 -14.73
CA PHE A 307 -19.14 5.14 -15.80
C PHE A 307 -20.10 4.05 -15.35
N GLY A 308 -20.10 3.69 -14.07
CA GLY A 308 -20.93 2.63 -13.52
C GLY A 308 -20.37 1.22 -13.72
N SER A 309 -19.12 1.06 -14.17
CA SER A 309 -18.48 -0.26 -14.29
C SER A 309 -18.36 -0.90 -12.92
N LEU A 310 -18.91 -2.11 -12.77
CA LEU A 310 -18.87 -2.87 -11.51
C LEU A 310 -17.55 -3.63 -11.34
N MET A 311 -17.02 -4.18 -12.42
CA MET A 311 -15.79 -4.96 -12.43
C MET A 311 -15.26 -5.06 -13.87
N ALA A 312 -13.97 -4.84 -14.06
CA ALA A 312 -13.27 -4.97 -15.32
C ALA A 312 -11.80 -5.31 -15.08
N THR A 313 -11.17 -5.98 -16.04
CA THR A 313 -9.73 -6.23 -16.09
C THR A 313 -9.05 -5.05 -16.79
N PRO A 314 -8.38 -4.13 -16.07
CA PRO A 314 -7.67 -3.04 -16.72
C PRO A 314 -6.54 -3.60 -17.60
N LEU A 315 -6.28 -2.97 -18.74
CA LEU A 315 -5.14 -3.30 -19.60
C LEU A 315 -3.92 -2.50 -19.13
N LEU A 316 -2.75 -3.15 -19.10
CA LEU A 316 -1.49 -2.52 -18.68
C LEU A 316 -1.15 -1.31 -19.57
N ASN A 317 -0.62 -0.26 -18.94
CA ASN A 317 -0.12 0.92 -19.63
C ASN A 317 1.40 0.78 -19.85
N SER A 318 1.79 0.10 -20.93
CA SER A 318 3.21 -0.17 -21.24
C SER A 318 4.06 1.11 -21.21
N PRO A 319 5.27 1.09 -20.59
CA PRO A 319 6.04 -0.08 -20.11
C PRO A 319 5.74 -0.51 -18.66
N GLN A 320 4.68 0.00 -18.03
CA GLN A 320 4.35 -0.33 -16.64
C GLN A 320 3.88 -1.78 -16.51
N CYS A 321 4.34 -2.46 -15.46
CA CYS A 321 4.01 -3.86 -15.22
C CYS A 321 2.78 -4.07 -14.33
N ALA A 322 2.15 -3.01 -13.81
CA ALA A 322 0.93 -3.12 -13.02
C ALA A 322 0.01 -1.89 -13.16
N ILE A 323 -1.30 -2.12 -13.04
CA ILE A 323 -2.34 -1.08 -13.05
C ILE A 323 -3.47 -1.44 -12.10
N LEU A 324 -3.89 -0.47 -11.28
CA LEU A 324 -5.06 -0.58 -10.41
C LEU A 324 -6.32 -0.05 -11.12
N GLY A 325 -7.33 -0.90 -11.25
CA GLY A 325 -8.67 -0.56 -11.70
C GLY A 325 -9.60 -0.31 -10.52
N MET A 326 -10.09 0.91 -10.39
CA MET A 326 -11.16 1.32 -9.47
C MET A 326 -12.52 1.22 -10.16
N HIS A 327 -13.50 0.64 -9.46
CA HIS A 327 -14.85 0.43 -9.98
C HIS A 327 -15.90 1.21 -9.19
N LYS A 328 -17.16 1.03 -9.57
CA LYS A 328 -18.28 1.77 -9.02
C LYS A 328 -18.39 1.50 -7.52
N ILE A 329 -18.38 2.58 -6.73
CA ILE A 329 -18.86 2.52 -5.35
C ILE A 329 -20.37 2.37 -5.42
N GLN A 330 -20.89 1.27 -4.90
CA GLN A 330 -22.32 1.09 -4.77
C GLN A 330 -22.67 0.46 -3.44
N GLU A 331 -23.79 0.90 -2.89
CA GLU A 331 -24.37 0.30 -1.70
C GLU A 331 -24.67 -1.17 -2.00
N ARG A 332 -24.00 -2.05 -1.26
CA ARG A 332 -24.20 -3.50 -1.37
C ARG A 332 -24.48 -4.09 0.00
N PRO A 333 -25.40 -5.07 0.08
CA PRO A 333 -25.44 -5.96 1.23
C PRO A 333 -24.13 -6.74 1.25
N VAL A 334 -23.29 -6.45 2.24
CA VAL A 334 -22.06 -7.21 2.51
C VAL A 334 -22.09 -7.76 3.91
N ALA A 335 -21.52 -8.95 4.05
CA ALA A 335 -21.29 -9.62 5.31
C ALA A 335 -20.10 -8.97 6.03
N GLU A 336 -20.26 -7.78 6.59
CA GLU A 336 -19.26 -7.27 7.51
C GLU A 336 -19.62 -7.75 8.87
N ASN A 337 -18.64 -8.34 9.56
CA ASN A 337 -18.84 -8.58 10.97
C ASN A 337 -20.08 -9.46 11.18
N GLY A 338 -20.21 -10.41 10.25
CA GLY A 338 -21.35 -11.24 10.02
C GLY A 338 -22.67 -10.53 9.66
N GLN A 339 -22.82 -9.22 9.80
CA GLN A 339 -24.00 -8.46 9.39
C GLN A 339 -24.16 -8.49 7.89
N VAL A 340 -25.36 -8.74 7.38
CA VAL A 340 -25.71 -8.10 6.10
C VAL A 340 -25.96 -6.62 6.37
N VAL A 341 -24.90 -5.83 6.22
CA VAL A 341 -24.98 -4.37 6.25
C VAL A 341 -24.93 -3.85 4.83
N ILE A 342 -25.65 -2.76 4.62
CA ILE A 342 -25.49 -1.98 3.42
C ILE A 342 -24.22 -1.13 3.61
N ARG A 343 -23.24 -1.36 2.74
CA ARG A 343 -21.98 -0.62 2.71
C ARG A 343 -21.69 -0.11 1.31
N PRO A 344 -21.04 1.06 1.19
CA PRO A 344 -20.49 1.55 -0.06
C PRO A 344 -19.28 0.70 -0.44
N MET A 345 -19.51 -0.34 -1.24
CA MET A 345 -18.46 -1.27 -1.66
C MET A 345 -17.91 -0.88 -3.03
N MET A 346 -16.59 -1.02 -3.17
CA MET A 346 -15.88 -0.87 -4.44
C MET A 346 -15.14 -2.18 -4.77
N TYR A 347 -15.32 -2.71 -5.97
CA TYR A 347 -14.37 -3.69 -6.50
C TYR A 347 -13.11 -3.00 -7.01
N VAL A 348 -11.97 -3.58 -6.70
CA VAL A 348 -10.67 -3.18 -7.24
C VAL A 348 -10.05 -4.36 -7.97
N ALA A 349 -9.36 -4.05 -9.07
CA ALA A 349 -8.69 -5.04 -9.89
C ALA A 349 -7.24 -4.62 -10.08
N LEU A 350 -6.29 -5.49 -9.76
CA LEU A 350 -4.89 -5.29 -10.11
C LEU A 350 -4.58 -6.18 -11.31
N SER A 351 -4.38 -5.57 -12.47
CA SER A 351 -3.76 -6.28 -13.59
C SER A 351 -2.25 -6.09 -13.54
N TYR A 352 -1.51 -7.15 -13.80
CA TYR A 352 -0.06 -7.17 -13.72
C TYR A 352 0.57 -8.12 -14.73
N ASP A 353 1.83 -7.88 -15.09
CA ASP A 353 2.61 -8.77 -15.95
C ASP A 353 3.27 -9.88 -15.12
N HIS A 354 2.78 -11.12 -15.26
CA HIS A 354 3.27 -12.27 -14.50
C HIS A 354 4.65 -12.76 -14.94
N ARG A 355 5.25 -12.14 -15.97
CA ARG A 355 6.68 -12.32 -16.24
C ARG A 355 7.57 -11.70 -15.17
N LEU A 356 7.06 -10.68 -14.46
CA LEU A 356 7.78 -9.93 -13.43
C LEU A 356 7.16 -10.09 -12.03
N ILE A 357 5.83 -10.05 -11.94
CA ILE A 357 5.11 -10.02 -10.66
C ILE A 357 4.40 -11.35 -10.42
N ASP A 358 4.80 -12.08 -9.38
CA ASP A 358 4.18 -13.34 -9.01
C ASP A 358 2.83 -13.17 -8.30
N GLY A 359 2.03 -14.23 -8.29
CA GLY A 359 0.71 -14.25 -7.63
C GLY A 359 0.72 -13.87 -6.14
N LYS A 360 1.79 -14.20 -5.39
CA LYS A 360 1.92 -13.77 -3.99
C LYS A 360 2.08 -12.26 -3.89
N GLU A 361 2.96 -11.67 -4.70
CA GLU A 361 3.24 -10.23 -4.68
C GLU A 361 2.02 -9.42 -5.13
N SER A 362 1.31 -9.87 -6.17
CA SER A 362 0.11 -9.20 -6.66
C SER A 362 -1.04 -9.22 -5.65
N VAL A 363 -1.27 -10.36 -4.98
CA VAL A 363 -2.31 -10.49 -3.93
C VAL A 363 -1.94 -9.65 -2.71
N THR A 364 -0.70 -9.76 -2.23
CA THR A 364 -0.23 -9.00 -1.06
C THR A 364 -0.32 -7.50 -1.29
N PHE A 365 0.08 -7.02 -2.48
CA PHE A 365 -0.02 -5.62 -2.86
C PHE A 365 -1.47 -5.12 -2.88
N LEU A 366 -2.39 -5.86 -3.51
CA LEU A 366 -3.80 -5.44 -3.61
C LEU A 366 -4.51 -5.49 -2.25
N VAL A 367 -4.18 -6.48 -1.41
CA VAL A 367 -4.67 -6.57 -0.02
C VAL A 367 -4.15 -5.40 0.82
N THR A 368 -2.87 -5.04 0.69
CA THR A 368 -2.30 -3.87 1.37
C THR A 368 -3.07 -2.58 1.02
N ILE A 369 -3.39 -2.36 -0.25
CA ILE A 369 -4.19 -1.20 -0.67
C ILE A 369 -5.59 -1.23 -0.03
N LYS A 370 -6.24 -2.40 -0.03
CA LYS A 370 -7.54 -2.60 0.63
C LYS A 370 -7.45 -2.23 2.11
N GLU A 371 -6.50 -2.75 2.85
CA GLU A 371 -6.34 -2.50 4.30
C GLU A 371 -6.09 -1.03 4.61
N LEU A 372 -5.21 -0.37 3.85
CA LEU A 372 -4.93 1.06 4.02
C LEU A 372 -6.14 1.95 3.74
N LEU A 373 -7.05 1.50 2.87
CA LEU A 373 -8.30 2.21 2.56
C LEU A 373 -9.43 1.84 3.51
N GLU A 374 -9.48 0.61 4.02
CA GLU A 374 -10.46 0.19 5.03
C GLU A 374 -10.11 0.71 6.43
N ASP A 375 -8.84 1.02 6.69
CA ASP A 375 -8.41 1.75 7.88
C ASP A 375 -7.43 2.88 7.51
N PRO A 376 -7.94 4.04 7.08
CA PRO A 376 -7.12 5.19 6.71
C PRO A 376 -6.26 5.76 7.84
N THR A 377 -6.47 5.34 9.09
CA THR A 377 -5.59 5.73 10.19
C THR A 377 -4.25 4.99 10.15
N ARG A 378 -4.18 3.81 9.53
CA ARG A 378 -2.92 3.09 9.29
C ARG A 378 -1.98 3.84 8.34
N LEU A 379 -2.53 4.61 7.41
CA LEU A 379 -1.76 5.56 6.58
C LEU A 379 -1.08 6.67 7.42
N LEU A 380 -1.47 6.82 8.69
CA LEU A 380 -0.95 7.82 9.63
C LEU A 380 -0.13 7.22 10.79
N LEU A 381 -0.30 5.94 11.14
CA LEU A 381 0.13 5.38 12.44
C LEU A 381 1.09 4.18 12.42
N GLU A 382 1.21 3.40 11.34
CA GLU A 382 2.30 2.41 11.13
C GLU A 382 2.63 1.44 12.32
N VAL A 383 1.70 0.62 12.89
CA VAL A 383 1.96 -0.15 14.16
C VAL A 383 2.33 -1.67 14.02
N GLN A 384 3.38 -2.18 14.72
CA GLN A 384 3.86 -3.61 14.84
C GLN A 384 4.42 -3.97 16.27
N PRO A 385 4.91 -5.20 16.61
CA PRO A 385 5.59 -5.55 17.90
C PRO A 385 7.14 -5.60 17.84
N PRO A 386 7.87 -5.35 18.96
CA PRO A 386 9.23 -4.80 18.90
C PRO A 386 10.27 -5.82 18.47
N MET A 387 11.18 -5.41 17.60
CA MET A 387 12.17 -6.29 17.00
C MET A 387 13.48 -6.28 17.80
N ASN A 388 13.88 -7.43 18.32
CA ASN A 388 15.18 -7.60 18.97
C ASN A 388 16.28 -7.93 17.96
N LEU A 389 17.51 -7.51 18.27
CA LEU A 389 18.72 -7.92 17.58
C LEU A 389 19.50 -8.94 18.42
N HIS A 390 20.22 -9.84 17.75
CA HIS A 390 21.27 -10.65 18.39
C HIS A 390 22.44 -9.77 18.87
N GLU A 391 23.27 -10.30 19.77
CA GLU A 391 24.47 -9.59 20.25
C GLU A 391 25.42 -9.25 19.08
N TYR A 392 25.65 -10.19 18.15
CA TYR A 392 26.55 -9.94 17.01
C TYR A 392 26.03 -8.82 16.09
N GLN A 393 24.72 -8.77 15.85
CA GLN A 393 24.08 -7.71 15.06
C GLN A 393 24.16 -6.37 15.79
N SER A 394 23.93 -6.39 17.10
CA SER A 394 24.08 -5.22 17.96
C SER A 394 25.53 -4.70 17.92
N LYS A 395 26.53 -5.57 17.97
CA LYS A 395 27.95 -5.21 17.85
C LYS A 395 28.31 -4.69 16.46
N GLN A 396 27.76 -5.27 15.41
CA GLN A 396 27.91 -4.75 14.05
C GLN A 396 27.37 -3.31 13.96
N LEU A 397 26.16 -3.08 14.47
CA LEU A 397 25.55 -1.75 14.49
C LEU A 397 26.38 -0.76 15.31
N LEU A 398 26.87 -1.15 16.49
CA LEU A 398 27.79 -0.34 17.28
C LEU A 398 29.06 0.03 16.50
N ALA A 399 29.67 -0.94 15.80
CA ALA A 399 30.88 -0.74 15.01
C ALA A 399 30.65 0.21 13.81
N GLU A 400 29.49 0.14 13.16
CA GLU A 400 29.09 1.06 12.07
C GLU A 400 29.03 2.52 12.55
N TYR A 401 28.69 2.74 13.83
CA TYR A 401 28.72 4.06 14.49
C TYR A 401 30.08 4.40 15.11
N GLY A 402 31.12 3.59 14.86
CA GLY A 402 32.49 3.80 15.37
C GLY A 402 32.64 3.56 16.87
N LEU A 403 31.74 2.78 17.48
CA LEU A 403 31.77 2.47 18.90
C LEU A 403 32.64 1.24 19.18
N PRO A 404 33.40 1.22 20.30
CA PRO A 404 34.39 0.18 20.55
C PRO A 404 33.71 -1.13 20.93
N VAL A 405 33.89 -2.16 20.12
CA VAL A 405 33.45 -3.54 20.36
C VAL A 405 34.62 -4.51 20.20
N SER A 406 34.53 -5.70 20.81
CA SER A 406 35.47 -6.79 20.58
C SER A 406 35.41 -7.25 19.13
N ARG A 407 36.56 -7.65 18.57
CA ARG A 407 36.60 -8.28 17.26
C ARG A 407 36.08 -9.72 17.37
N GLY A 408 35.12 -10.07 16.52
CA GLY A 408 34.55 -11.40 16.46
C GLY A 408 33.67 -11.58 15.23
N GLU A 409 33.38 -12.84 14.91
CA GLU A 409 32.53 -13.23 13.79
C GLU A 409 31.61 -14.39 14.22
N VAL A 410 30.49 -14.55 13.52
CA VAL A 410 29.52 -15.62 13.80
C VAL A 410 29.79 -16.87 12.99
N ALA A 411 29.61 -18.03 13.63
CA ALA A 411 29.69 -19.33 13.01
C ALA A 411 28.34 -20.07 13.11
N ALA A 412 27.92 -20.69 12.00
CA ALA A 412 26.76 -21.58 11.94
C ALA A 412 27.16 -23.07 11.99
N ASN A 413 28.46 -23.37 11.96
CA ASN A 413 29.00 -24.72 12.10
C ASN A 413 30.41 -24.69 12.69
N VAL A 414 30.93 -25.88 13.00
CA VAL A 414 32.23 -26.07 13.66
C VAL A 414 33.38 -25.62 12.76
N GLU A 415 33.30 -25.92 11.47
CA GLU A 415 34.32 -25.61 10.48
C GLU A 415 34.52 -24.09 10.37
N GLN A 416 33.41 -23.34 10.30
CA GLN A 416 33.42 -21.88 10.33
C GLN A 416 34.01 -21.35 11.65
N ALA A 417 33.62 -21.90 12.79
CA ALA A 417 34.14 -21.45 14.08
C ALA A 417 35.67 -21.60 14.18
N VAL A 418 36.20 -22.75 13.73
CA VAL A 418 37.66 -23.00 13.70
C VAL A 418 38.38 -22.10 12.69
N ALA A 419 37.74 -21.81 11.55
CA ALA A 419 38.27 -20.85 10.59
C ALA A 419 38.36 -19.44 11.18
N ILE A 420 37.30 -18.96 11.83
CA ILE A 420 37.25 -17.65 12.51
C ILE A 420 38.31 -17.58 13.62
N ALA A 421 38.43 -18.60 14.46
CA ALA A 421 39.46 -18.64 15.50
C ALA A 421 40.89 -18.56 14.92
N SER A 422 41.09 -18.97 13.67
CA SER A 422 42.39 -18.84 13.00
C SER A 422 42.68 -17.42 12.49
N THR A 423 41.66 -16.57 12.32
CA THR A 423 41.82 -15.16 11.92
C THR A 423 41.99 -14.22 13.12
N LEU A 424 41.39 -14.58 14.25
CA LEU A 424 41.55 -13.91 15.55
C LEU A 424 42.88 -14.35 16.16
N SER A 425 43.95 -13.56 15.96
CA SER A 425 45.33 -13.88 16.39
C SER A 425 45.53 -13.79 17.91
N THR A 426 44.68 -14.46 18.70
CA THR A 426 44.66 -14.44 20.16
C THR A 426 44.90 -15.85 20.73
N PRO A 427 45.49 -15.97 21.93
CA PRO A 427 45.79 -17.27 22.54
C PRO A 427 44.55 -18.00 23.09
N ARG A 428 43.43 -17.30 23.21
CA ARG A 428 42.13 -17.81 23.69
C ARG A 428 41.01 -17.13 22.90
N TRP A 429 39.82 -17.72 22.92
CA TRP A 429 38.61 -17.18 22.30
C TRP A 429 37.42 -17.29 23.25
N VAL A 430 36.47 -16.38 23.10
CA VAL A 430 35.16 -16.47 23.76
C VAL A 430 34.15 -17.01 22.77
N VAL A 431 33.39 -18.02 23.17
CA VAL A 431 32.27 -18.59 22.43
C VAL A 431 30.98 -18.16 23.11
N LYS A 432 30.09 -17.50 22.38
CA LYS A 432 28.80 -17.03 22.89
C LYS A 432 27.64 -17.52 22.04
N ALA A 433 26.73 -18.29 22.62
CA ALA A 433 25.45 -18.64 22.00
C ALA A 433 24.69 -17.36 21.61
N GLN A 434 24.19 -17.31 20.38
CA GLN A 434 23.38 -16.19 19.90
C GLN A 434 21.90 -16.54 20.07
N VAL A 435 21.29 -15.90 21.07
CA VAL A 435 19.85 -15.90 21.34
C VAL A 435 19.45 -14.50 21.81
N HIS A 436 18.19 -14.12 21.65
CA HIS A 436 17.70 -12.78 22.05
C HIS A 436 17.62 -12.60 23.58
N ALA A 437 17.44 -13.69 24.33
CA ALA A 437 17.35 -13.67 25.78
C ALA A 437 18.71 -13.39 26.44
N GLY A 438 18.68 -12.57 27.50
CA GLY A 438 19.82 -12.33 28.39
C GLY A 438 20.12 -13.52 29.29
N GLY A 439 21.15 -13.40 30.15
CA GLY A 439 21.50 -14.44 31.14
C GLY A 439 22.27 -15.65 30.59
N ARG A 440 22.73 -15.58 29.35
CA ARG A 440 23.42 -16.66 28.62
C ARG A 440 24.64 -17.19 29.37
N GLY A 441 25.40 -16.33 30.05
CA GLY A 441 26.57 -16.73 30.83
C GLY A 441 26.23 -17.68 31.97
N LYS A 442 25.20 -17.37 32.78
CA LYS A 442 24.72 -18.23 33.87
C LYS A 442 24.17 -19.56 33.35
N ALA A 443 23.58 -19.55 32.16
CA ALA A 443 23.06 -20.74 31.47
C ALA A 443 24.14 -21.59 30.77
N GLY A 444 25.41 -21.19 30.85
CA GLY A 444 26.51 -21.91 30.20
C GLY A 444 26.65 -21.66 28.70
N GLY A 445 25.90 -20.70 28.13
CA GLY A 445 25.99 -20.26 26.74
C GLY A 445 27.19 -19.36 26.43
N VAL A 446 28.00 -19.00 27.42
CA VAL A 446 29.25 -18.23 27.24
C VAL A 446 30.41 -19.03 27.83
N LYS A 447 31.45 -19.29 27.02
CA LYS A 447 32.63 -20.07 27.40
C LYS A 447 33.91 -19.44 26.87
N ILE A 448 35.00 -19.57 27.61
CA ILE A 448 36.34 -19.19 27.15
C ILE A 448 37.10 -20.48 26.85
N VAL A 449 37.70 -20.57 25.67
CA VAL A 449 38.43 -21.75 25.19
C VAL A 449 39.85 -21.37 24.77
N SER A 450 40.78 -22.32 24.86
CA SER A 450 42.21 -22.08 24.58
C SER A 450 42.76 -22.95 23.45
N THR A 451 42.02 -23.97 22.99
CA THR A 451 42.43 -24.82 21.86
C THR A 451 41.32 -24.95 20.82
N LYS A 452 41.67 -25.30 19.58
CA LYS A 452 40.70 -25.50 18.49
C LYS A 452 39.80 -26.72 18.73
N GLU A 453 40.33 -27.72 19.43
CA GLU A 453 39.59 -28.92 19.82
C GLU A 453 38.52 -28.58 20.85
N GLU A 454 38.87 -27.79 21.88
CA GLU A 454 37.96 -27.30 22.90
C GLU A 454 36.88 -26.38 22.28
N LEU A 455 37.30 -25.48 21.38
CA LEU A 455 36.38 -24.66 20.59
C LEU A 455 35.35 -25.53 19.85
N ALA A 456 35.81 -26.53 19.10
CA ALA A 456 34.94 -27.40 18.33
C ALA A 456 33.97 -28.19 19.22
N GLU A 457 34.40 -28.64 20.40
CA GLU A 457 33.55 -29.30 21.38
C GLU A 457 32.46 -28.38 21.93
N VAL A 458 32.83 -27.17 22.36
CA VAL A 458 31.87 -26.18 22.88
C VAL A 458 30.86 -25.80 21.80
N VAL A 459 31.31 -25.56 20.56
CA VAL A 459 30.42 -25.20 19.45
C VAL A 459 29.42 -26.33 19.15
N ARG A 460 29.86 -27.59 19.09
CA ARG A 460 28.94 -28.76 18.97
C ARG A 460 27.98 -28.88 20.14
N SER A 461 28.41 -28.46 21.33
CA SER A 461 27.56 -28.53 22.52
C SER A 461 26.45 -27.49 22.51
N LEU A 462 26.59 -26.41 21.75
CA LEU A 462 25.65 -25.27 21.70
C LEU A 462 24.76 -25.29 20.45
N LEU A 463 25.36 -25.43 19.25
CA LEU A 463 24.62 -25.31 17.99
C LEU A 463 23.53 -26.36 17.85
N GLY A 464 22.35 -25.93 17.39
CA GLY A 464 21.17 -26.78 17.18
C GLY A 464 20.45 -27.20 18.46
N LYS A 465 20.90 -26.72 19.63
CA LYS A 465 20.21 -26.91 20.91
C LYS A 465 19.43 -25.67 21.31
N HIS A 466 18.56 -25.83 22.29
CA HIS A 466 17.86 -24.70 22.91
C HIS A 466 18.60 -24.26 24.17
N LEU A 467 18.81 -22.96 24.31
CA LEU A 467 19.39 -22.35 25.49
C LEU A 467 18.28 -21.81 26.37
N VAL A 468 18.12 -22.41 27.55
CA VAL A 468 17.20 -21.93 28.59
C VAL A 468 17.94 -20.94 29.49
N THR A 469 17.41 -19.73 29.62
CA THR A 469 17.90 -18.72 30.56
C THR A 469 16.76 -18.32 31.50
N TYR A 470 17.04 -17.47 32.48
CA TYR A 470 15.98 -16.93 33.34
C TYR A 470 15.00 -15.99 32.59
N GLN A 471 15.36 -15.55 31.38
CA GLN A 471 14.53 -14.70 30.52
C GLN A 471 13.77 -15.48 29.44
N THR A 472 14.00 -16.80 29.30
CA THR A 472 13.28 -17.63 28.33
C THR A 472 12.15 -18.41 29.01
N THR A 473 11.26 -18.98 28.21
CA THR A 473 10.39 -20.07 28.66
C THR A 473 11.23 -21.31 29.04
N ALA A 474 10.56 -22.34 29.57
CA ALA A 474 11.20 -23.62 29.89
C ALA A 474 11.78 -24.34 28.64
N GLU A 475 11.28 -24.03 27.45
CA GLU A 475 11.77 -24.60 26.18
C GLU A 475 13.07 -23.94 25.72
N GLY A 476 13.35 -22.71 26.16
CA GLY A 476 14.52 -21.95 25.75
C GLY A 476 14.41 -21.38 24.34
N GLN A 477 15.50 -20.79 23.85
CA GLN A 477 15.60 -20.28 22.48
C GLN A 477 16.61 -21.08 21.66
N PRO A 478 16.36 -21.31 20.35
CA PRO A 478 17.25 -22.11 19.52
C PRO A 478 18.57 -21.38 19.27
N VAL A 479 19.69 -22.08 19.44
CA VAL A 479 21.04 -21.58 19.15
C VAL A 479 21.42 -21.99 17.72
N ASN A 480 21.09 -21.14 16.76
CA ASN A 480 21.42 -21.37 15.34
C ASN A 480 22.83 -20.87 14.97
N GLN A 481 23.37 -19.96 15.77
CA GLN A 481 24.68 -19.35 15.56
C GLN A 481 25.41 -19.16 16.89
N VAL A 482 26.74 -19.13 16.81
CA VAL A 482 27.63 -18.79 17.93
C VAL A 482 28.57 -17.67 17.50
N LEU A 483 28.77 -16.68 18.38
CA LEU A 483 29.77 -15.62 18.18
C LEU A 483 31.10 -16.10 18.75
N ILE A 484 32.15 -16.07 17.92
CA ILE A 484 33.53 -16.34 18.31
C ILE A 484 34.27 -15.01 18.33
N GLU A 485 34.78 -14.60 19.49
CA GLU A 485 35.42 -13.29 19.66
C GLU A 485 36.69 -13.30 20.51
N GLU A 486 37.45 -12.23 20.40
CA GLU A 486 38.65 -11.99 21.22
C GLU A 486 38.30 -11.82 22.71
N PRO A 487 39.09 -12.41 23.63
CA PRO A 487 38.88 -12.22 25.06
C PRO A 487 39.25 -10.79 25.48
N CYS A 488 38.56 -10.28 26.49
CA CYS A 488 38.82 -8.97 27.07
C CYS A 488 39.44 -9.11 28.47
N ASP A 489 40.55 -8.41 28.72
CA ASP A 489 41.12 -8.28 30.07
C ASP A 489 40.39 -7.19 30.85
N ILE A 490 39.33 -7.60 31.55
CA ILE A 490 38.44 -6.72 32.32
C ILE A 490 39.15 -6.21 33.58
N GLU A 491 39.19 -4.89 33.78
CA GLU A 491 39.57 -4.24 35.06
C GLU A 491 38.31 -3.90 35.87
N ARG A 492 37.29 -3.35 35.22
CA ARG A 492 36.03 -2.96 35.86
C ARG A 492 34.86 -3.10 34.88
N GLU A 493 33.71 -3.52 35.40
CA GLU A 493 32.45 -3.61 34.67
C GLU A 493 31.54 -2.45 35.07
N LEU A 494 30.91 -1.81 34.10
CA LEU A 494 29.92 -0.75 34.25
C LEU A 494 28.64 -1.14 33.51
N TYR A 495 27.55 -0.45 33.84
CA TYR A 495 26.31 -0.50 33.09
C TYR A 495 26.11 0.79 32.32
N LEU A 496 25.63 0.69 31.08
CA LEU A 496 25.11 1.83 30.31
C LEU A 496 23.92 1.39 29.47
N GLY A 497 22.78 2.06 29.62
CA GLY A 497 21.58 1.78 28.83
C GLY A 497 20.82 3.05 28.47
N ALA A 498 19.87 2.93 27.56
CA ALA A 498 18.93 3.98 27.20
C ALA A 498 17.55 3.40 26.85
N VAL A 499 16.51 4.14 27.23
CA VAL A 499 15.11 3.83 26.94
C VAL A 499 14.33 5.12 26.65
N ILE A 500 13.16 4.98 26.04
CA ILE A 500 12.17 6.07 26.00
C ILE A 500 11.41 6.09 27.34
N ASP A 501 11.78 7.01 28.22
CA ASP A 501 11.09 7.26 29.48
C ASP A 501 9.72 7.89 29.18
N ARG A 502 8.65 7.11 29.35
CA ARG A 502 7.27 7.53 29.07
C ARG A 502 6.79 8.65 29.99
N SER A 503 7.29 8.71 31.23
CA SER A 503 6.91 9.76 32.18
C SER A 503 7.48 11.11 31.76
N LYS A 504 8.74 11.12 31.32
CA LYS A 504 9.42 12.33 30.85
C LYS A 504 9.15 12.63 29.38
N GLN A 505 8.68 11.64 28.63
CA GLN A 505 8.51 11.69 27.18
C GLN A 505 9.84 12.00 26.47
N ARG A 506 10.92 11.37 26.92
CA ARG A 506 12.29 11.64 26.45
C ARG A 506 13.10 10.36 26.40
N ILE A 507 14.12 10.34 25.54
CA ILE A 507 15.19 9.35 25.66
C ILE A 507 15.95 9.65 26.96
N VAL A 508 16.14 8.64 27.80
CA VAL A 508 16.89 8.73 29.05
C VAL A 508 18.00 7.71 29.02
N PHE A 509 19.24 8.18 29.18
CA PHE A 509 20.39 7.32 29.40
C PHE A 509 20.53 7.04 30.90
N MET A 510 20.87 5.80 31.22
CA MET A 510 21.10 5.28 32.56
C MET A 510 22.51 4.71 32.61
N ALA A 511 23.28 5.05 33.64
CA ALA A 511 24.61 4.49 33.86
C ALA A 511 24.79 4.08 35.31
N SER A 512 25.53 3.01 35.56
CA SER A 512 25.81 2.52 36.92
C SER A 512 27.20 1.91 37.03
N THR A 513 27.74 1.94 38.25
CA THR A 513 28.98 1.25 38.59
C THR A 513 28.80 -0.25 38.75
N GLU A 514 27.56 -0.73 38.81
CA GLU A 514 27.18 -2.13 38.96
C GLU A 514 26.97 -2.78 37.57
N GLY A 515 28.05 -2.91 36.79
CA GLY A 515 28.02 -3.67 35.54
C GLY A 515 28.03 -5.18 35.74
N GLY A 516 27.58 -5.93 34.75
CA GLY A 516 27.54 -7.40 34.77
C GLY A 516 26.40 -7.99 35.61
N VAL A 517 25.50 -7.14 36.11
CA VAL A 517 24.33 -7.50 36.92
C VAL A 517 23.05 -6.98 36.23
N GLU A 518 21.92 -7.59 36.53
CA GLU A 518 20.59 -7.12 36.09
C GLU A 518 20.30 -5.73 36.66
N ILE A 519 20.03 -4.77 35.79
CA ILE A 519 19.84 -3.37 36.18
C ILE A 519 18.57 -3.18 37.01
N GLU A 520 17.56 -4.02 36.80
CA GLU A 520 16.30 -4.04 37.54
C GLU A 520 16.55 -4.34 39.02
N LYS A 521 17.46 -5.28 39.31
CA LYS A 521 17.86 -5.59 40.68
C LYS A 521 18.57 -4.41 41.34
N VAL A 522 19.46 -3.74 40.59
CA VAL A 522 20.13 -2.52 41.07
C VAL A 522 19.11 -1.40 41.30
N ALA A 523 18.11 -1.25 40.43
CA ALA A 523 17.06 -0.24 40.57
C ALA A 523 16.19 -0.47 41.81
N GLU A 524 15.93 -1.73 42.16
CA GLU A 524 15.15 -2.10 43.34
C GLU A 524 15.95 -1.98 44.64
N GLU A 525 17.16 -2.55 44.69
CA GLU A 525 17.96 -2.64 45.91
C GLU A 525 18.83 -1.40 46.16
N HIS A 526 19.32 -0.75 45.09
CA HIS A 526 20.30 0.33 45.13
C HIS A 526 20.02 1.44 44.08
N PRO A 527 18.81 2.04 44.07
CA PRO A 527 18.42 3.03 43.06
C PRO A 527 19.37 4.23 42.97
N GLU A 528 20.03 4.59 44.07
CA GLU A 528 21.01 5.68 44.13
C GLU A 528 22.25 5.45 43.26
N LYS A 529 22.53 4.19 42.88
CA LYS A 529 23.64 3.84 41.99
C LYS A 529 23.30 4.01 40.51
N ILE A 530 22.04 4.25 40.18
CA ILE A 530 21.60 4.50 38.80
C ILE A 530 21.60 6.00 38.53
N LEU A 531 22.60 6.41 37.77
CA LEU A 531 22.78 7.77 37.31
C LEU A 531 21.98 7.95 36.02
N THR A 532 21.26 9.06 35.86
CA THR A 532 20.45 9.30 34.66
C THR A 532 20.75 10.65 34.02
N THR A 533 20.60 10.72 32.70
CA THR A 533 20.56 11.99 31.97
C THR A 533 19.44 11.97 30.93
N VAL A 534 18.73 13.09 30.81
CA VAL A 534 17.57 13.24 29.93
C VAL A 534 18.01 13.92 28.64
N VAL A 535 17.76 13.29 27.50
CA VAL A 535 18.13 13.81 26.19
C VAL A 535 17.09 14.81 25.72
N ASP A 536 17.52 16.00 25.31
CA ASP A 536 16.64 16.98 24.69
C ASP A 536 16.42 16.61 23.20
N PRO A 537 15.18 16.53 22.70
CA PRO A 537 14.92 16.09 21.33
C PRO A 537 15.49 17.02 20.25
N LEU A 538 15.62 18.32 20.56
CA LEU A 538 16.08 19.34 19.63
C LEU A 538 17.59 19.26 19.42
N VAL A 539 18.35 19.12 20.51
CA VAL A 539 19.82 19.17 20.48
C VAL A 539 20.49 17.79 20.61
N GLY A 540 19.74 16.75 20.93
CA GLY A 540 20.29 15.40 21.14
C GLY A 540 21.19 15.32 22.37
N VAL A 541 22.03 14.27 22.42
CA VAL A 541 22.99 14.08 23.52
C VAL A 541 24.09 15.13 23.45
N GLN A 542 24.28 15.86 24.54
CA GLN A 542 25.27 16.92 24.65
C GLN A 542 26.52 16.47 25.42
N PRO A 543 27.73 16.96 25.06
CA PRO A 543 28.97 16.56 25.71
C PRO A 543 28.98 16.74 27.24
N TYR A 544 28.24 17.71 27.78
CA TYR A 544 28.19 17.94 29.24
C TYR A 544 27.49 16.80 29.97
N GLN A 545 26.50 16.14 29.34
CA GLN A 545 25.79 14.99 29.90
C GLN A 545 26.73 13.80 30.02
N GLY A 546 27.54 13.56 28.98
CA GLY A 546 28.60 12.55 29.02
C GLY A 546 29.62 12.81 30.13
N ARG A 547 30.07 14.06 30.29
CA ARG A 547 31.01 14.41 31.38
C ARG A 547 30.38 14.21 32.75
N GLN A 548 29.14 14.63 32.94
CA GLN A 548 28.43 14.49 34.21
C GLN A 548 28.33 13.02 34.65
N LEU A 549 27.90 12.14 33.75
CA LEU A 549 27.85 10.71 34.03
C LEU A 549 29.25 10.12 34.24
N ALA A 550 30.23 10.46 33.40
CA ALA A 550 31.59 9.97 33.52
C ALA A 550 32.23 10.31 34.89
N PHE A 551 32.06 11.54 35.36
CA PHE A 551 32.54 11.95 36.70
C PHE A 551 31.82 11.19 37.81
N ALA A 552 30.51 11.03 37.72
CA ALA A 552 29.72 10.31 38.71
C ALA A 552 30.04 8.80 38.75
N LEU A 553 30.44 8.21 37.61
CA LEU A 553 30.96 6.83 37.53
C LEU A 553 32.41 6.68 38.05
N GLY A 554 33.09 7.79 38.34
CA GLY A 554 34.48 7.83 38.79
C GLY A 554 35.50 7.56 37.68
N LEU A 555 35.16 7.83 36.41
CA LEU A 555 36.09 7.72 35.28
C LEU A 555 37.17 8.80 35.35
N LYS A 556 38.37 8.48 34.86
CA LYS A 556 39.55 9.37 34.98
C LYS A 556 40.26 9.57 33.64
N GLY A 557 40.86 10.75 33.47
CA GLY A 557 41.73 11.06 32.34
C GLY A 557 41.06 10.82 30.98
N GLU A 558 41.66 9.96 30.16
CA GLU A 558 41.18 9.66 28.81
C GLU A 558 39.83 8.91 28.79
N GLN A 559 39.52 8.15 29.84
CA GLN A 559 38.23 7.43 29.96
C GLN A 559 37.04 8.37 29.88
N ILE A 560 37.18 9.60 30.41
CA ILE A 560 36.10 10.61 30.36
C ILE A 560 35.83 11.01 28.90
N LYS A 561 36.89 11.21 28.11
CA LYS A 561 36.73 11.57 26.69
C LYS A 561 36.11 10.43 25.89
N GLN A 562 36.57 9.20 26.13
CA GLN A 562 36.01 7.99 25.52
C GLN A 562 34.54 7.82 25.86
N PHE A 563 34.17 8.00 27.14
CA PHE A 563 32.78 7.88 27.58
C PHE A 563 31.89 8.96 26.96
N VAL A 564 32.37 10.20 26.84
CA VAL A 564 31.62 11.29 26.19
C VAL A 564 31.37 10.95 24.71
N GLN A 565 32.39 10.51 23.98
CA GLN A 565 32.25 10.10 22.58
C GLN A 565 31.29 8.93 22.43
N LEU A 566 31.42 7.93 23.30
CA LEU A 566 30.57 6.75 23.33
C LEU A 566 29.11 7.13 23.59
N LEU A 567 28.82 7.96 24.59
CA LEU A 567 27.46 8.40 24.90
C LEU A 567 26.84 9.20 23.75
N MET A 568 27.62 10.08 23.11
CA MET A 568 27.14 10.84 21.95
C MET A 568 26.87 9.95 20.74
N GLY A 569 27.75 8.99 20.46
CA GLY A 569 27.57 8.02 19.38
C GLY A 569 26.36 7.13 19.61
N LEU A 570 26.17 6.62 20.84
CA LEU A 570 24.98 5.86 21.23
C LEU A 570 23.71 6.72 21.13
N GLY A 571 23.77 8.00 21.53
CA GLY A 571 22.63 8.92 21.40
C GLY A 571 22.22 9.17 19.95
N LYS A 572 23.22 9.30 19.06
CA LYS A 572 23.01 9.42 17.62
C LYS A 572 22.39 8.12 17.07
N MET A 573 22.99 6.98 17.38
CA MET A 573 22.51 5.65 16.98
C MET A 573 21.09 5.38 17.46
N PHE A 574 20.77 5.70 18.72
CA PHE A 574 19.44 5.50 19.29
C PHE A 574 18.36 6.22 18.49
N LYS A 575 18.66 7.45 18.04
CA LYS A 575 17.74 8.26 17.26
C LYS A 575 17.67 7.85 15.79
N GLU A 576 18.81 7.63 15.15
CA GLU A 576 18.87 7.33 13.71
C GLU A 576 18.39 5.92 13.38
N SER A 577 18.56 4.97 14.29
CA SER A 577 18.12 3.58 14.15
C SER A 577 16.74 3.31 14.75
N ASP A 578 16.03 4.34 15.24
CA ASP A 578 14.72 4.23 15.89
C ASP A 578 14.68 3.15 17.00
N LEU A 579 15.61 3.23 17.95
CA LEU A 579 15.68 2.25 19.03
C LEU A 579 14.58 2.51 20.08
N SER A 580 14.05 1.43 20.65
CA SER A 580 13.16 1.47 21.81
C SER A 580 13.91 1.11 23.11
N LEU A 581 14.95 0.27 23.00
CA LEU A 581 15.86 -0.13 24.07
C LEU A 581 17.29 -0.24 23.55
N LEU A 582 18.23 0.24 24.35
CA LEU A 582 19.66 0.01 24.20
C LEU A 582 20.23 -0.35 25.57
N GLU A 583 21.00 -1.43 25.64
CA GLU A 583 21.71 -1.84 26.85
C GLU A 583 23.10 -2.35 26.49
N ILE A 584 24.12 -1.80 27.12
CA ILE A 584 25.51 -2.25 27.09
C ILE A 584 25.83 -2.78 28.48
N ASN A 585 25.85 -4.11 28.62
CA ASN A 585 26.01 -4.75 29.93
C ASN A 585 26.85 -6.05 29.84
N PRO A 586 28.17 -5.99 30.13
CA PRO A 586 28.88 -4.85 30.69
C PRO A 586 29.47 -3.89 29.63
N LEU A 587 29.49 -2.60 29.98
CA LEU A 587 30.46 -1.64 29.46
C LEU A 587 31.76 -1.81 30.27
N VAL A 588 32.83 -2.26 29.64
CA VAL A 588 34.07 -2.64 30.33
C VAL A 588 35.11 -1.54 30.28
N ILE A 589 35.83 -1.36 31.38
CA ILE A 589 37.15 -0.75 31.42
C ILE A 589 38.18 -1.88 31.34
N THR A 590 39.00 -1.91 30.30
CA THR A 590 40.07 -2.89 30.16
C THR A 590 41.25 -2.56 31.08
N LYS A 591 42.13 -3.52 31.37
CA LYS A 591 43.39 -3.27 32.11
C LYS A 591 44.32 -2.25 31.43
N GLN A 592 44.10 -1.97 30.14
CA GLN A 592 44.79 -0.92 29.39
C GLN A 592 44.09 0.46 29.54
N GLY A 593 43.07 0.55 30.40
CA GLY A 593 42.32 1.75 30.70
C GLY A 593 41.35 2.20 29.60
N GLN A 594 40.99 1.33 28.64
CA GLN A 594 40.09 1.65 27.52
C GLN A 594 38.65 1.23 27.81
N LEU A 595 37.67 1.97 27.28
CA LEU A 595 36.26 1.57 27.30
C LEU A 595 35.91 0.64 26.14
N LEU A 596 35.14 -0.41 26.41
CA LEU A 596 34.71 -1.42 25.43
C LEU A 596 33.26 -1.87 25.70
N CYS A 597 32.41 -1.83 24.68
CA CYS A 597 31.08 -2.44 24.73
C CYS A 597 31.22 -3.97 24.57
N LEU A 598 31.32 -4.70 25.69
CA LEU A 598 31.62 -6.12 25.67
C LEU A 598 30.40 -6.98 25.31
N ASP A 599 29.19 -6.52 25.67
CA ASP A 599 27.92 -7.12 25.31
C ASP A 599 26.91 -5.99 25.03
N ALA A 600 25.93 -6.27 24.17
CA ALA A 600 24.93 -5.30 23.76
C ALA A 600 23.59 -5.99 23.48
N LYS A 601 22.52 -5.42 24.04
CA LYS A 601 21.13 -5.77 23.75
C LYS A 601 20.42 -4.55 23.17
N ILE A 602 19.89 -4.69 21.97
CA ILE A 602 19.23 -3.62 21.23
C ILE A 602 17.84 -4.10 20.79
N THR A 603 16.84 -3.26 21.01
CA THR A 603 15.48 -3.45 20.51
C THR A 603 15.08 -2.24 19.67
N ILE A 604 14.55 -2.51 18.48
CA ILE A 604 14.06 -1.50 17.52
C ILE A 604 12.60 -1.19 17.81
N ASP A 605 12.19 0.07 17.62
CA ASP A 605 10.79 0.44 17.50
C ASP A 605 10.24 -0.15 16.20
N ASP A 606 9.41 -1.17 16.36
CA ASP A 606 8.71 -1.87 15.29
C ASP A 606 7.93 -0.97 14.34
N ASN A 607 7.34 0.09 14.89
CA ASN A 607 6.55 1.07 14.17
C ASN A 607 7.42 1.87 13.20
N ALA A 608 8.74 1.87 13.40
CA ALA A 608 9.70 2.52 12.52
C ALA A 608 10.35 1.55 11.50
N LEU A 609 10.05 0.24 11.53
CA LEU A 609 10.72 -0.73 10.64
C LEU A 609 10.51 -0.46 9.15
N TYR A 610 9.42 0.23 8.77
CA TYR A 610 9.18 0.63 7.38
C TYR A 610 10.27 1.56 6.83
N ARG A 611 10.92 2.37 7.69
CA ARG A 611 12.02 3.28 7.32
C ARG A 611 13.40 2.77 7.74
N GLN A 612 13.47 1.55 8.29
CA GLN A 612 14.70 0.89 8.72
C GLN A 612 14.94 -0.41 7.95
N PRO A 613 15.12 -0.39 6.62
CA PRO A 613 15.15 -1.59 5.78
C PRO A 613 16.32 -2.53 6.12
N THR A 614 17.49 -1.97 6.46
CA THR A 614 18.67 -2.75 6.86
C THR A 614 18.43 -3.48 8.18
N LEU A 615 17.86 -2.80 9.17
CA LEU A 615 17.53 -3.40 10.47
C LEU A 615 16.41 -4.42 10.32
N ARG A 616 15.36 -4.13 9.55
CA ARG A 616 14.27 -5.07 9.28
C ARG A 616 14.76 -6.40 8.69
N ALA A 617 15.79 -6.37 7.85
CA ALA A 617 16.39 -7.57 7.26
C ALA A 617 17.15 -8.43 8.28
N MET A 618 17.51 -7.88 9.46
CA MET A 618 18.19 -8.59 10.53
C MET A 618 17.25 -9.47 11.38
N ARG A 619 15.93 -9.46 11.10
CA ARG A 619 14.94 -10.13 11.95
C ARG A 619 15.14 -11.65 11.93
N ASP A 620 15.27 -12.21 13.12
CA ASP A 620 15.31 -13.66 13.32
C ASP A 620 14.01 -14.15 13.97
N ALA A 621 13.07 -14.60 13.14
CA ALA A 621 11.78 -15.12 13.59
C ALA A 621 11.91 -16.44 14.39
N SER A 622 13.06 -17.14 14.31
CA SER A 622 13.28 -18.38 15.06
C SER A 622 13.41 -18.16 16.57
N GLN A 623 13.65 -16.91 16.99
CA GLN A 623 13.76 -16.52 18.40
C GLN A 623 12.41 -16.11 19.01
N GLU A 624 11.36 -16.04 18.20
CA GLU A 624 10.00 -15.65 18.56
C GLU A 624 9.10 -16.90 18.61
N ASP A 625 7.98 -16.84 19.35
CA ASP A 625 7.01 -17.93 19.36
C ASP A 625 6.35 -18.05 17.97
N GLU A 626 6.35 -19.25 17.38
CA GLU A 626 5.74 -19.51 16.07
C GLU A 626 4.24 -19.13 16.02
N ARG A 627 3.55 -19.24 17.15
CA ARG A 627 2.14 -18.84 17.29
C ARG A 627 1.98 -17.33 17.22
N GLU A 628 2.90 -16.57 17.81
CA GLU A 628 2.93 -15.10 17.72
C GLU A 628 3.25 -14.65 16.29
N ASN A 629 4.17 -15.34 15.61
CA ASN A 629 4.46 -15.13 14.19
C ASN A 629 3.23 -15.35 13.32
N ARG A 630 2.57 -16.50 13.47
CA ARG A 630 1.35 -16.83 12.72
C ARG A 630 0.21 -15.87 13.05
N ALA A 631 0.05 -15.47 14.31
CA ALA A 631 -0.95 -14.50 14.72
C ALA A 631 -0.74 -13.16 13.97
N ARG A 632 0.51 -12.71 13.88
CA ARG A 632 0.89 -11.48 13.17
C ARG A 632 0.51 -11.50 11.69
N ASP A 633 0.71 -12.62 11.01
CA ASP A 633 0.32 -12.80 9.60
C ASP A 633 -1.20 -12.68 9.38
N TRP A 634 -1.99 -12.83 10.44
CA TRP A 634 -3.46 -12.75 10.45
C TRP A 634 -4.01 -11.50 11.16
N GLU A 635 -3.15 -10.51 11.44
CA GLU A 635 -3.49 -9.31 12.22
C GLU A 635 -4.07 -9.60 13.61
N LEU A 636 -3.65 -10.71 14.21
CA LEU A 636 -4.00 -11.08 15.58
C LEU A 636 -2.83 -10.72 16.50
N ASN A 637 -3.13 -10.12 17.65
CA ASN A 637 -2.12 -9.94 18.68
C ASN A 637 -2.22 -11.10 19.67
N TYR A 638 -1.29 -12.05 19.57
CA TYR A 638 -1.23 -13.22 20.45
C TYR A 638 -0.02 -13.11 21.38
N ILE A 639 -0.17 -13.56 22.63
CA ILE A 639 0.95 -13.81 23.55
C ILE A 639 0.62 -15.09 24.31
N ALA A 640 1.55 -16.04 24.32
CA ALA A 640 1.38 -17.29 25.06
C ALA A 640 1.54 -17.09 26.58
N LEU A 641 0.79 -17.84 27.38
CA LEU A 641 0.88 -17.89 28.84
C LEU A 641 0.89 -19.35 29.33
N ASP A 642 1.08 -19.57 30.63
CA ASP A 642 1.22 -20.91 31.21
C ASP A 642 -0.09 -21.55 31.70
N GLY A 643 -1.24 -20.90 31.47
CA GLY A 643 -2.53 -21.42 31.90
C GLY A 643 -3.12 -22.50 30.99
N ASP A 644 -4.38 -22.85 31.28
CA ASP A 644 -5.15 -23.88 30.58
C ASP A 644 -6.48 -23.36 30.01
N ILE A 645 -6.76 -22.06 30.13
CA ILE A 645 -7.96 -21.43 29.57
C ILE A 645 -7.58 -20.48 28.44
N GLY A 646 -7.83 -20.89 27.21
CA GLY A 646 -7.60 -20.07 26.03
C GLY A 646 -8.52 -18.85 26.01
N CYS A 647 -8.03 -17.68 25.61
CA CYS A 647 -8.81 -16.45 25.53
C CYS A 647 -8.85 -15.93 24.10
N MET A 648 -10.00 -15.47 23.64
CA MET A 648 -10.16 -14.76 22.37
C MET A 648 -11.09 -13.56 22.58
N VAL A 649 -10.57 -12.36 22.36
CA VAL A 649 -11.25 -11.12 22.77
C VAL A 649 -11.06 -10.03 21.71
N ASN A 650 -12.02 -9.11 21.57
CA ASN A 650 -11.83 -7.91 20.76
C ASN A 650 -11.39 -6.72 21.62
N GLY A 651 -10.23 -6.16 21.29
CA GLY A 651 -9.58 -5.04 21.97
C GLY A 651 -8.66 -5.47 23.11
N ALA A 652 -7.40 -5.02 23.05
CA ALA A 652 -6.36 -5.34 24.02
C ALA A 652 -6.75 -5.08 25.49
N GLY A 653 -7.43 -3.97 25.79
CA GLY A 653 -7.87 -3.67 27.16
C GLY A 653 -8.88 -4.69 27.71
N LEU A 654 -9.81 -5.13 26.87
CA LEU A 654 -10.78 -6.16 27.24
C LEU A 654 -10.13 -7.54 27.32
N ALA A 655 -9.14 -7.82 26.46
CA ALA A 655 -8.37 -9.08 26.51
C ALA A 655 -7.65 -9.22 27.86
N MET A 656 -6.97 -8.17 28.33
CA MET A 656 -6.36 -8.12 29.66
C MET A 656 -7.39 -8.30 30.77
N ALA A 657 -8.49 -7.54 30.75
CA ALA A 657 -9.55 -7.68 31.74
C ALA A 657 -10.17 -9.10 31.76
N THR A 658 -10.22 -9.78 30.62
CA THR A 658 -10.77 -11.14 30.51
C THR A 658 -9.86 -12.16 31.18
N MET A 659 -8.56 -12.05 30.95
CA MET A 659 -7.56 -12.86 31.64
C MET A 659 -7.60 -12.63 33.16
N ASP A 660 -7.69 -11.37 33.58
CA ASP A 660 -7.81 -11.01 35.00
C ASP A 660 -9.08 -11.57 35.63
N MET A 661 -10.21 -11.53 34.92
CA MET A 661 -11.47 -12.10 35.38
C MET A 661 -11.42 -13.62 35.52
N ILE A 662 -10.77 -14.33 34.59
CA ILE A 662 -10.51 -15.77 34.73
C ILE A 662 -9.67 -16.03 35.99
N LYS A 663 -8.59 -15.26 36.17
CA LYS A 663 -7.67 -15.42 37.31
C LYS A 663 -8.36 -15.13 38.64
N LEU A 664 -9.17 -14.08 38.70
CA LEU A 664 -9.96 -13.70 39.88
C LEU A 664 -10.93 -14.81 40.33
N HIS A 665 -11.42 -15.61 39.39
CA HIS A 665 -12.30 -16.75 39.67
C HIS A 665 -11.58 -18.10 39.77
N GLY A 666 -10.24 -18.09 39.91
CA GLY A 666 -9.44 -19.28 40.21
C GLY A 666 -8.98 -20.08 38.99
N GLY A 667 -9.19 -19.58 37.77
CA GLY A 667 -8.64 -20.17 36.55
C GLY A 667 -7.25 -19.64 36.22
N ASN A 668 -6.63 -20.21 35.17
CA ASN A 668 -5.37 -19.73 34.64
C ASN A 668 -5.51 -19.46 33.13
N PRO A 669 -5.40 -18.20 32.68
CA PRO A 669 -5.42 -17.89 31.25
C PRO A 669 -4.19 -18.47 30.54
N ALA A 670 -4.42 -19.16 29.43
CA ALA A 670 -3.39 -19.82 28.60
C ALA A 670 -2.77 -18.89 27.56
N ASN A 671 -3.44 -17.79 27.23
CA ASN A 671 -2.93 -16.81 26.27
C ASN A 671 -3.64 -15.46 26.42
N PHE A 672 -2.98 -14.42 25.94
CA PHE A 672 -3.61 -13.19 25.47
C PHE A 672 -3.89 -13.36 23.97
N LEU A 673 -5.08 -13.02 23.49
CA LEU A 673 -5.36 -12.89 22.06
C LEU A 673 -6.39 -11.79 21.82
N ASP A 674 -5.96 -10.75 21.14
CA ASP A 674 -6.80 -9.68 20.63
C ASP A 674 -7.06 -9.89 19.13
N VAL A 675 -8.32 -10.08 18.75
CA VAL A 675 -8.78 -10.23 17.34
C VAL A 675 -9.00 -8.88 16.64
N GLY A 676 -8.75 -7.77 17.33
CA GLY A 676 -8.98 -6.41 16.86
C GLY A 676 -10.47 -6.06 16.74
N GLY A 677 -10.79 -5.06 15.92
CA GLY A 677 -12.16 -4.56 15.74
C GLY A 677 -13.10 -5.44 14.90
N GLY A 678 -12.59 -6.49 14.25
CA GLY A 678 -13.35 -7.34 13.32
C GLY A 678 -13.19 -8.83 13.61
N ALA A 679 -14.25 -9.48 14.08
CA ALA A 679 -14.29 -10.93 14.33
C ALA A 679 -14.92 -11.67 13.13
N THR A 680 -14.23 -11.68 11.98
CA THR A 680 -14.70 -12.45 10.81
C THR A 680 -14.52 -13.95 11.04
N LYS A 681 -15.27 -14.80 10.29
CA LYS A 681 -15.18 -16.26 10.43
C LYS A 681 -13.74 -16.75 10.26
N GLU A 682 -13.02 -16.25 9.27
CA GLU A 682 -11.66 -16.67 8.92
C GLU A 682 -10.68 -16.32 10.04
N ARG A 683 -10.75 -15.08 10.57
CA ARG A 683 -9.92 -14.63 11.68
C ARG A 683 -10.21 -15.40 12.96
N VAL A 684 -11.48 -15.66 13.24
CA VAL A 684 -11.89 -16.48 14.40
C VAL A 684 -11.38 -17.91 14.23
N SER A 685 -11.50 -18.52 13.04
CA SER A 685 -10.95 -19.85 12.75
C SER A 685 -9.44 -19.93 12.95
N GLU A 686 -8.68 -18.93 12.48
CA GLU A 686 -7.23 -18.89 12.67
C GLU A 686 -6.85 -18.65 14.12
N ALA A 687 -7.55 -17.75 14.81
CA ALA A 687 -7.39 -17.54 16.25
C ALA A 687 -7.64 -18.84 17.04
N PHE A 688 -8.64 -19.63 16.66
CA PHE A 688 -8.88 -20.97 17.22
C PHE A 688 -7.71 -21.92 16.95
N LYS A 689 -7.19 -21.98 15.71
CA LYS A 689 -6.05 -22.85 15.36
C LYS A 689 -4.80 -22.48 16.17
N ILE A 690 -4.58 -21.19 16.41
CA ILE A 690 -3.45 -20.69 17.22
C ILE A 690 -3.64 -21.04 18.70
N ILE A 691 -4.83 -20.83 19.27
CA ILE A 691 -5.10 -21.19 20.68
C ILE A 691 -4.96 -22.70 20.87
N LEU A 692 -5.53 -23.49 19.96
CA LEU A 692 -5.58 -24.96 20.07
C LEU A 692 -4.26 -25.65 19.71
N SER A 693 -3.28 -24.94 19.14
CA SER A 693 -1.93 -25.51 19.01
C SER A 693 -1.23 -25.64 20.36
N ASP A 694 -1.72 -24.98 21.41
CA ASP A 694 -1.28 -25.22 22.78
C ASP A 694 -2.06 -26.38 23.41
N THR A 695 -1.34 -27.48 23.66
CA THR A 695 -1.92 -28.72 24.22
C THR A 695 -2.33 -28.57 25.70
N LYS A 696 -1.91 -27.50 26.39
CA LYS A 696 -2.34 -27.20 27.76
C LYS A 696 -3.77 -26.68 27.83
N VAL A 697 -4.32 -26.16 26.74
CA VAL A 697 -5.66 -25.56 26.70
C VAL A 697 -6.73 -26.64 26.92
N LYS A 698 -7.59 -26.42 27.90
CA LYS A 698 -8.72 -27.29 28.28
C LYS A 698 -10.08 -26.66 28.04
N ALA A 699 -10.16 -25.34 27.98
CA ALA A 699 -11.39 -24.60 27.66
C ALA A 699 -11.04 -23.29 26.98
N ILE A 700 -11.97 -22.70 26.25
CA ILE A 700 -11.78 -21.41 25.58
C ILE A 700 -12.86 -20.44 26.05
N LEU A 701 -12.46 -19.23 26.45
CA LEU A 701 -13.35 -18.10 26.67
C LEU A 701 -13.26 -17.13 25.49
N ILE A 702 -14.37 -16.96 24.79
CA ILE A 702 -14.57 -15.91 23.82
C ILE A 702 -15.37 -14.79 24.48
N ASN A 703 -14.79 -13.59 24.57
CA ASN A 703 -15.46 -12.42 25.13
C ASN A 703 -15.48 -11.32 24.08
N ILE A 704 -16.65 -11.10 23.46
CA ILE A 704 -16.81 -10.06 22.46
C ILE A 704 -17.76 -8.98 22.98
N PHE A 705 -17.22 -7.78 23.19
CA PHE A 705 -18.00 -6.62 23.63
C PHE A 705 -18.15 -5.63 22.48
N GLY A 706 -19.36 -5.57 21.92
CA GLY A 706 -19.70 -4.67 20.84
C GLY A 706 -18.76 -4.76 19.64
N GLY A 707 -18.55 -3.63 19.00
CA GLY A 707 -17.83 -3.50 17.73
C GLY A 707 -18.77 -3.12 16.59
N ILE A 708 -18.25 -3.18 15.37
CA ILE A 708 -18.99 -2.89 14.12
C ILE A 708 -19.86 -4.09 13.65
N VAL A 709 -20.16 -5.01 14.57
CA VAL A 709 -20.57 -6.41 14.37
C VAL A 709 -21.80 -6.74 15.22
N ARG A 710 -22.90 -7.31 14.67
CA ARG A 710 -23.94 -7.85 15.58
C ARG A 710 -23.50 -9.21 16.09
N CYS A 711 -23.87 -9.45 17.34
CA CYS A 711 -23.59 -10.67 18.06
C CYS A 711 -24.19 -11.93 17.42
N ASP A 712 -25.35 -11.85 16.75
CA ASP A 712 -25.95 -13.03 16.10
C ASP A 712 -25.04 -13.63 15.03
N LEU A 713 -24.23 -12.82 14.36
CA LEU A 713 -23.41 -13.32 13.26
C LEU A 713 -21.97 -13.59 13.67
N ILE A 714 -21.53 -12.98 14.79
CA ILE A 714 -20.39 -13.48 15.55
C ILE A 714 -20.69 -14.90 16.02
N ALA A 715 -21.90 -15.14 16.53
CA ALA A 715 -22.31 -16.46 16.95
C ALA A 715 -22.28 -17.46 15.79
N GLU A 716 -22.78 -17.10 14.60
CA GLU A 716 -22.65 -17.94 13.39
C GLU A 716 -21.18 -18.20 13.02
N GLY A 717 -20.34 -17.16 13.05
CA GLY A 717 -18.91 -17.26 12.77
C GLY A 717 -18.19 -18.20 13.75
N ILE A 718 -18.46 -18.07 15.05
CA ILE A 718 -17.92 -18.95 16.09
C ILE A 718 -18.40 -20.38 15.88
N MET A 719 -19.70 -20.61 15.66
CA MET A 719 -20.23 -21.95 15.41
C MET A 719 -19.59 -22.59 14.18
N GLY A 720 -19.43 -21.82 13.10
CA GLY A 720 -18.75 -22.26 11.88
C GLY A 720 -17.28 -22.58 12.11
N ALA A 721 -16.56 -21.74 12.84
CA ALA A 721 -15.15 -21.96 13.19
C ALA A 721 -14.96 -23.20 14.08
N VAL A 722 -15.79 -23.37 15.12
CA VAL A 722 -15.74 -24.54 16.01
C VAL A 722 -16.03 -25.83 15.22
N ALA A 723 -17.01 -25.81 14.32
CA ALA A 723 -17.33 -26.95 13.48
C ALA A 723 -16.23 -27.28 12.46
N GLU A 724 -15.61 -26.25 11.88
CA GLU A 724 -14.52 -26.39 10.89
C GLU A 724 -13.22 -26.88 11.53
N VAL A 725 -12.86 -26.32 12.68
CA VAL A 725 -11.65 -26.72 13.43
C VAL A 725 -11.86 -28.06 14.14
N GLY A 726 -13.11 -28.40 14.48
CA GLY A 726 -13.47 -29.71 15.04
C GLY A 726 -13.03 -29.91 16.49
N THR A 727 -13.02 -28.86 17.32
CA THR A 727 -12.59 -28.97 18.72
C THR A 727 -13.68 -29.58 19.62
N ALA A 728 -13.27 -30.52 20.47
CA ALA A 728 -14.13 -31.10 21.51
C ALA A 728 -14.13 -30.29 22.82
N LEU A 729 -13.19 -29.34 22.96
CA LEU A 729 -13.05 -28.54 24.17
C LEU A 729 -14.27 -27.63 24.37
N PRO A 730 -14.69 -27.41 25.62
CA PRO A 730 -15.77 -26.47 25.92
C PRO A 730 -15.37 -25.03 25.55
N VAL A 731 -16.24 -24.37 24.80
CA VAL A 731 -16.11 -22.97 24.42
C VAL A 731 -17.18 -22.16 25.16
N VAL A 732 -16.77 -21.31 26.07
CA VAL A 732 -17.66 -20.35 26.72
C VAL A 732 -17.62 -19.05 25.92
N VAL A 733 -18.79 -18.52 25.59
CA VAL A 733 -18.90 -17.31 24.78
C VAL A 733 -19.75 -16.28 25.51
N ARG A 734 -19.22 -15.08 25.63
CA ARG A 734 -19.95 -13.90 26.11
C ARG A 734 -20.01 -12.89 24.98
N LEU A 735 -21.23 -12.52 24.61
CA LEU A 735 -21.51 -11.52 23.58
C LEU A 735 -22.26 -10.33 24.20
N GLU A 736 -21.85 -9.11 23.87
CA GLU A 736 -22.60 -7.89 24.18
C GLU A 736 -22.71 -7.00 22.96
N GLY A 737 -23.81 -6.28 22.88
CA GLY A 737 -24.11 -5.37 21.78
C GLY A 737 -25.40 -5.76 21.07
N ASN A 738 -25.51 -5.32 19.82
CA ASN A 738 -26.73 -5.53 19.04
C ASN A 738 -26.96 -7.03 18.81
N ASN A 739 -28.18 -7.49 19.08
CA ASN A 739 -28.60 -8.89 18.99
C ASN A 739 -27.83 -9.87 19.92
N ALA A 740 -27.27 -9.40 21.03
CA ALA A 740 -26.58 -10.26 21.99
C ALA A 740 -27.45 -11.43 22.48
N GLU A 741 -28.70 -11.16 22.87
CA GLU A 741 -29.64 -12.20 23.32
C GLU A 741 -29.92 -13.25 22.23
N LEU A 742 -30.07 -12.81 20.97
CA LEU A 742 -30.28 -13.71 19.84
C LEU A 742 -29.04 -14.58 19.58
N GLY A 743 -27.85 -13.97 19.56
CA GLY A 743 -26.59 -14.71 19.42
C GLY A 743 -26.37 -15.72 20.54
N ALA A 744 -26.62 -15.33 21.79
CA ALA A 744 -26.55 -16.23 22.94
C ALA A 744 -27.52 -17.42 22.81
N LYS A 745 -28.74 -17.18 22.32
CA LYS A 745 -29.72 -18.24 22.03
C LYS A 745 -29.20 -19.20 20.95
N MET A 746 -28.64 -18.69 19.86
CA MET A 746 -28.07 -19.49 18.77
C MET A 746 -26.94 -20.41 19.27
N LEU A 747 -26.04 -19.86 20.10
CA LEU A 747 -24.94 -20.63 20.70
C LEU A 747 -25.44 -21.71 21.65
N ASN A 748 -26.47 -21.45 22.46
CA ASN A 748 -27.05 -22.48 23.32
C ASN A 748 -27.77 -23.58 22.52
N ASP A 749 -28.43 -23.21 21.42
CA ASP A 749 -29.09 -24.16 20.52
C ASP A 749 -28.10 -25.02 19.70
N SER A 750 -26.85 -24.57 19.53
CA SER A 750 -25.82 -25.31 18.77
C SER A 750 -25.44 -26.65 19.41
N LYS A 751 -25.79 -26.88 20.68
CA LYS A 751 -25.65 -28.18 21.34
C LYS A 751 -26.41 -29.29 20.60
N LYS A 752 -27.52 -28.96 19.93
CA LYS A 752 -28.28 -29.90 19.07
C LYS A 752 -27.48 -30.35 17.84
N GLN A 753 -26.48 -29.57 17.43
CA GLN A 753 -25.55 -29.86 16.33
C GLN A 753 -24.26 -30.53 16.82
N GLY A 754 -24.18 -30.88 18.12
CA GLY A 754 -23.01 -31.53 18.72
C GLY A 754 -21.89 -30.58 19.14
N LEU A 755 -22.06 -29.25 19.01
CA LEU A 755 -21.04 -28.28 19.40
C LEU A 755 -21.04 -28.04 20.91
N ASN A 756 -19.86 -28.09 21.55
CA ASN A 756 -19.69 -27.87 22.99
C ASN A 756 -19.52 -26.37 23.32
N ILE A 757 -20.57 -25.58 23.03
CA ILE A 757 -20.56 -24.13 23.23
C ILE A 757 -21.55 -23.74 24.34
N ILE A 758 -21.12 -22.83 25.22
CA ILE A 758 -21.89 -22.36 26.38
C ILE A 758 -21.99 -20.83 26.30
N ALA A 759 -23.20 -20.29 26.18
CA ALA A 759 -23.39 -18.84 26.26
C ALA A 759 -23.37 -18.37 27.73
N ALA A 760 -22.72 -17.23 27.97
CA ALA A 760 -22.66 -16.56 29.26
C ALA A 760 -23.44 -15.24 29.24
N GLU A 761 -24.07 -14.91 30.37
CA GLU A 761 -24.99 -13.78 30.50
C GLU A 761 -24.29 -12.49 30.97
N SER A 762 -23.13 -12.62 31.58
CA SER A 762 -22.34 -11.49 32.06
C SER A 762 -20.85 -11.84 32.02
N PHE A 763 -20.01 -10.82 32.20
CA PHE A 763 -18.57 -11.03 32.24
C PHE A 763 -18.13 -11.96 33.38
N THR A 764 -18.71 -11.77 34.58
CA THR A 764 -18.47 -12.64 35.75
C THR A 764 -18.98 -14.06 35.53
N ASP A 765 -20.16 -14.21 34.93
CA ASP A 765 -20.72 -15.52 34.60
C ASP A 765 -19.83 -16.27 33.59
N ALA A 766 -19.33 -15.58 32.57
CA ALA A 766 -18.44 -16.16 31.57
C ALA A 766 -17.14 -16.71 32.18
N ALA A 767 -16.52 -15.94 33.07
CA ALA A 767 -15.32 -16.37 33.79
C ALA A 767 -15.59 -17.59 34.67
N LYS A 768 -16.67 -17.59 35.48
CA LYS A 768 -17.02 -18.75 36.32
C LYS A 768 -17.29 -20.01 35.50
N LYS A 769 -18.05 -19.88 34.41
CA LYS A 769 -18.38 -20.98 33.51
C LYS A 769 -17.15 -21.57 32.86
N VAL A 770 -16.21 -20.75 32.36
CA VAL A 770 -15.01 -21.29 31.68
C VAL A 770 -14.07 -21.97 32.67
N VAL A 771 -13.94 -21.45 33.89
CA VAL A 771 -13.15 -22.08 34.96
C VAL A 771 -13.73 -23.44 35.33
N GLN A 772 -15.05 -23.51 35.51
CA GLN A 772 -15.73 -24.77 35.79
C GLN A 772 -15.59 -25.75 34.61
N ALA A 773 -15.73 -25.27 33.37
CA ALA A 773 -15.59 -26.08 32.18
C ALA A 773 -14.18 -26.67 32.04
N ALA A 774 -13.13 -25.88 32.29
CA ALA A 774 -11.74 -26.35 32.26
C ALA A 774 -11.47 -27.41 33.34
N ALA A 775 -12.03 -27.26 34.54
CA ALA A 775 -11.87 -28.23 35.63
C ALA A 775 -12.49 -29.60 35.30
N ASN A 776 -13.56 -29.63 34.50
CA ASN A 776 -14.27 -30.86 34.15
C ASN A 776 -13.60 -31.67 33.03
N VAL A 777 -12.62 -31.11 32.31
CA VAL A 777 -11.92 -31.76 31.20
C VAL A 777 -10.80 -32.72 31.70
N GLY A 778 -10.59 -32.82 33.01
CA GLY A 778 -9.62 -33.70 33.65
C GLY A 778 -10.19 -34.74 34.64
N VAL A 779 -11.50 -35.01 34.60
CA VAL A 779 -12.19 -36.05 35.42
C VAL A 779 -12.64 -37.21 34.55
#